data_AF-A0A409WQ76-F1
#
_entry.id   AF-A0A409WQ76-F1
#
_cell.length_a   1.000
_cell.length_b   1.000
_cell.length_c   1.000
_cell.angle_alpha   90.00
_cell.angle_beta   90.00
_cell.angle_gamma   90.00
#
_symmetry.space_group_name_H-M   'P 1'
#
loop_
_entity.id
_entity.type
_entity.pdbx_description
1 polymer ?
#
loop_
_entity_poly.entity_id
_entity_poly.type
_entity_poly.pdbx_seq_one_letter_code
_entity_poly.pdbx_strand_id
1 'polypeptide(L)'
;MVEFQQNGLRSSLTDMAAIELCEHESSPEHAEDMALSNDNTSNISSKQNLAFKARSASSPCDPSQVQLSRSIPRNILTFRTITTMLERIRQIRKKSSSSSSLWSDLSSDVGPQERNESELYNALAKLIVTNDDAVSLTARRFAHKIEILAFIQDDSAQTERHDGIKIPADLDDADEIKLLQYLYEHRFQDGPTLATSTRLWILNKLLSLDSDSGVYQYLLHYVIATFHRKISARFELGTTFMSYIKALKSVKDFQFQHHRPRGATNFGIQNERQFLEHAASLPFAEELKVKFPNIFVQADLAERNEAFQLYNKNTCKEFHGLLLELLDRLICLLQCVGDSTIRGSTSRKEDGKQADDTLWTVLLLGVMLYELTEGIALKTHLRSISPVLSEQHRINTHTLLLTPKEKQAPAAKESAAIQLLPVGITIARESQEDKTMWESYMNWLKAIVAEFDAANIVASYIAGQQLSHRNFFFHIIVSPPVDKALLPWRELFANTSIFPQKRRHYTGATPDQIVQFLDAGVRSNCRDSSRWAEDVRESWAAGDLDRTIEGLQDLKSSTLPNCPEFASYILCLFKKGTIDSASENFDISDDLDSLCGIAKFFIFLKDLDEQVFDFTGTLHPEASLASLLEHFKDSAPEVMVMYTHIRHRILIHPNS
;
A
#
# COMPACT_ATOMS: atom_id res chain seq x y z
N MET A 1 -11.00 11.66 -59.89
CA MET A 1 -9.78 10.90 -60.21
C MET A 1 -8.59 11.66 -59.63
N VAL A 2 -8.44 11.58 -58.32
CA VAL A 2 -7.28 12.06 -57.53
C VAL A 2 -7.21 11.08 -56.37
N GLU A 3 -6.23 10.18 -56.40
CA GLU A 3 -5.91 9.27 -55.31
C GLU A 3 -5.25 10.07 -54.17
N PHE A 4 -5.75 9.90 -52.95
CA PHE A 4 -5.04 10.32 -51.74
C PHE A 4 -4.76 9.09 -50.90
N GLN A 5 -3.47 8.86 -50.67
CA GLN A 5 -2.91 7.81 -49.84
C GLN A 5 -3.42 7.94 -48.39
N GLN A 6 -4.06 6.88 -47.88
CA GLN A 6 -4.32 6.69 -46.46
C GLN A 6 -3.10 6.00 -45.82
N ASN A 7 -2.30 6.77 -45.08
CA ASN A 7 -1.42 6.26 -44.04
C ASN A 7 -1.91 6.85 -42.72
N GLY A 8 -2.47 6.00 -41.86
CA GLY A 8 -2.91 6.38 -40.52
C GLY A 8 -3.10 5.13 -39.68
N LEU A 9 -2.25 4.99 -38.66
CA LEU A 9 -2.28 3.92 -37.68
C LEU A 9 -3.68 3.77 -37.07
N ARG A 10 -4.33 2.64 -37.33
CA ARG A 10 -5.43 2.13 -36.50
C ARG A 10 -4.82 1.53 -35.23
N SER A 11 -5.17 2.11 -34.07
CA SER A 11 -4.80 1.61 -32.75
C SER A 11 -5.56 0.32 -32.42
N SER A 12 -4.82 -0.67 -31.90
CA SER A 12 -5.21 -2.07 -31.70
C SER A 12 -6.18 -2.36 -30.54
N LEU A 13 -7.12 -1.47 -30.22
CA LEU A 13 -8.03 -1.65 -29.06
C LEU A 13 -9.43 -2.17 -29.41
N THR A 14 -9.77 -2.32 -30.70
CA THR A 14 -11.12 -2.73 -31.15
C THR A 14 -11.20 -4.10 -31.83
N ASP A 15 -10.08 -4.80 -32.09
CA ASP A 15 -10.10 -6.04 -32.89
C ASP A 15 -10.06 -7.36 -32.07
N MET A 16 -10.14 -7.33 -30.74
CA MET A 16 -10.08 -8.54 -29.87
C MET A 16 -11.43 -9.01 -29.31
N ALA A 17 -12.56 -8.55 -29.86
CA ALA A 17 -13.91 -8.96 -29.41
C ALA A 17 -14.60 -10.01 -30.31
N ALA A 18 -13.87 -10.68 -31.22
CA ALA A 18 -14.42 -11.75 -32.06
C ALA A 18 -13.46 -12.94 -32.16
N ILE A 19 -13.35 -13.71 -31.08
CA ILE A 19 -12.90 -15.10 -31.17
C ILE A 19 -14.14 -15.93 -31.49
N GLU A 20 -14.36 -16.22 -32.78
CA GLU A 20 -15.34 -17.18 -33.27
C GLU A 20 -15.03 -18.56 -32.67
N LEU A 21 -15.92 -19.07 -31.82
CA LEU A 21 -15.94 -20.47 -31.43
C LEU A 21 -16.37 -21.29 -32.65
N CYS A 22 -15.46 -22.09 -33.19
CA CYS A 22 -15.72 -23.05 -34.27
C CYS A 22 -16.93 -23.94 -33.93
N GLU A 23 -18.00 -23.77 -34.71
CA GLU A 23 -19.08 -24.74 -34.84
C GLU A 23 -18.58 -25.94 -35.65
N HIS A 24 -18.52 -27.12 -35.02
CA HIS A 24 -18.53 -28.38 -35.74
C HIS A 24 -19.89 -29.05 -35.54
N GLU A 25 -20.76 -28.84 -36.52
CA GLU A 25 -21.92 -29.70 -36.76
C GLU A 25 -21.44 -31.12 -37.11
N SER A 26 -21.96 -32.12 -36.42
CA SER A 26 -22.19 -33.45 -36.99
C SER A 26 -23.45 -34.06 -36.39
N SER A 27 -24.31 -34.49 -37.30
CA SER A 27 -25.70 -34.92 -37.14
C SER A 27 -25.87 -36.23 -36.34
N PRO A 28 -27.10 -36.57 -35.91
CA PRO A 28 -27.40 -37.64 -34.96
C PRO A 28 -27.89 -38.92 -35.64
N GLU A 29 -27.56 -40.10 -35.11
CA GLU A 29 -28.39 -41.30 -35.30
C GLU A 29 -28.37 -42.24 -34.08
N HIS A 30 -29.56 -42.78 -33.83
CA HIS A 30 -29.93 -43.97 -33.05
C HIS A 30 -30.26 -43.87 -31.55
N ALA A 31 -31.57 -43.84 -31.34
CA ALA A 31 -32.30 -44.39 -30.20
C ALA A 31 -32.12 -45.91 -30.07
N GLU A 32 -32.15 -46.43 -28.85
CA GLU A 32 -33.17 -47.39 -28.36
C GLU A 32 -32.90 -47.79 -26.89
N ASP A 33 -33.98 -47.76 -26.11
CA ASP A 33 -34.39 -48.67 -25.02
C ASP A 33 -33.34 -49.27 -24.07
N MET A 34 -33.52 -49.00 -22.76
CA MET A 34 -34.24 -49.95 -21.90
C MET A 34 -34.42 -49.42 -20.47
N ALA A 35 -35.65 -49.58 -20.00
CA ALA A 35 -36.05 -49.47 -18.60
C ALA A 35 -35.35 -50.53 -17.73
N LEU A 36 -35.19 -50.25 -16.43
CA LEU A 36 -35.77 -51.07 -15.35
C LEU A 36 -35.53 -50.45 -13.96
N SER A 37 -36.64 -50.37 -13.24
CA SER A 37 -36.84 -50.33 -11.79
C SER A 37 -35.70 -50.74 -10.86
N ASN A 38 -35.59 -50.07 -9.71
CA ASN A 38 -36.03 -50.71 -8.47
C ASN A 38 -36.13 -49.75 -7.28
N ASP A 39 -37.32 -49.75 -6.69
CA ASP A 39 -37.57 -49.45 -5.29
C ASP A 39 -36.67 -50.28 -4.37
N ASN A 40 -36.23 -49.72 -3.24
CA ASN A 40 -36.70 -50.25 -1.96
C ASN A 40 -36.33 -49.38 -0.76
N THR A 41 -37.35 -49.23 0.07
CA THR A 41 -37.41 -48.63 1.39
C THR A 41 -37.01 -49.63 2.48
N SER A 42 -36.44 -49.14 3.58
CA SER A 42 -36.70 -49.54 5.00
C SER A 42 -35.57 -48.99 5.88
N ASN A 43 -35.83 -48.01 6.76
CA ASN A 43 -36.30 -48.16 8.14
C ASN A 43 -35.68 -49.34 8.91
N ILE A 44 -34.94 -49.05 10.00
CA ILE A 44 -35.30 -49.45 11.38
C ILE A 44 -34.29 -48.88 12.40
N SER A 45 -34.87 -48.31 13.44
CA SER A 45 -34.31 -47.87 14.73
C SER A 45 -33.86 -49.04 15.60
N SER A 46 -32.81 -48.89 16.42
CA SER A 46 -32.87 -49.32 17.84
C SER A 46 -31.66 -48.89 18.68
N LYS A 47 -32.00 -48.46 19.89
CA LYS A 47 -31.18 -48.14 21.06
C LYS A 47 -30.51 -49.40 21.65
N GLN A 48 -29.34 -49.27 22.30
CA GLN A 48 -29.16 -49.51 23.76
C GLN A 48 -27.68 -49.55 24.22
N ASN A 49 -27.37 -48.67 25.19
CA ASN A 49 -26.73 -48.87 26.50
C ASN A 49 -25.40 -49.65 26.70
N LEU A 50 -24.44 -48.90 27.28
CA LEU A 50 -23.66 -49.15 28.51
C LEU A 50 -22.90 -50.48 28.69
N ALA A 51 -21.57 -50.38 28.78
CA ALA A 51 -20.79 -51.12 29.78
C ALA A 51 -19.47 -50.42 30.14
N PHE A 52 -19.35 -50.10 31.42
CA PHE A 52 -18.15 -49.69 32.16
C PHE A 52 -17.07 -50.78 32.09
N LYS A 53 -15.81 -50.41 31.88
CA LYS A 53 -14.67 -51.21 32.33
C LYS A 53 -13.45 -50.34 32.66
N ALA A 54 -13.24 -50.14 33.95
CA ALA A 54 -12.00 -49.63 34.50
C ALA A 54 -10.93 -50.74 34.47
N ARG A 55 -9.69 -50.38 34.12
CA ARG A 55 -8.48 -50.98 34.71
C ARG A 55 -7.25 -50.11 34.46
N SER A 56 -6.71 -49.65 35.57
CA SER A 56 -5.37 -49.12 35.80
C SER A 56 -4.25 -50.08 35.36
N ALA A 57 -3.19 -49.55 34.76
CA ALA A 57 -1.82 -49.98 35.04
C ALA A 57 -0.83 -48.90 34.58
N SER A 58 -0.08 -48.39 35.55
CA SER A 58 1.08 -47.51 35.46
C SER A 58 2.20 -48.09 34.58
N SER A 59 2.72 -47.27 33.68
CA SER A 59 4.05 -47.45 33.07
C SER A 59 4.89 -46.20 33.35
N PRO A 60 6.13 -46.32 33.84
CA PRO A 60 6.96 -45.16 34.15
C PRO A 60 7.48 -44.54 32.85
N CYS A 61 7.10 -43.29 32.58
CA CYS A 61 7.71 -42.47 31.55
C CYS A 61 9.17 -42.20 31.90
N ASP A 62 10.05 -42.59 30.97
CA ASP A 62 11.45 -42.24 30.90
C ASP A 62 11.56 -40.74 30.53
N PRO A 63 12.13 -39.86 31.39
CA PRO A 63 12.22 -38.43 31.12
C PRO A 63 13.42 -38.04 30.24
N SER A 64 14.06 -38.98 29.53
CA SER A 64 15.32 -38.70 28.84
C SER A 64 15.24 -38.52 27.32
N GLN A 65 14.06 -38.52 26.69
CA GLN A 65 13.96 -38.26 25.25
C GLN A 65 12.76 -37.39 24.87
N VAL A 66 13.02 -36.49 23.92
CA VAL A 66 12.14 -35.52 23.25
C VAL A 66 12.07 -34.12 23.91
N GLN A 67 13.21 -33.44 23.92
CA GLN A 67 13.26 -32.01 23.60
C GLN A 67 14.34 -31.78 22.54
N LEU A 68 14.01 -32.16 21.30
CA LEU A 68 14.51 -31.40 20.15
C LEU A 68 13.81 -30.04 20.21
N SER A 69 14.29 -29.16 21.09
CA SER A 69 13.98 -27.74 20.98
C SER A 69 14.37 -27.37 19.56
N ARG A 70 13.37 -27.07 18.72
CA ARG A 70 13.60 -26.44 17.42
C ARG A 70 14.25 -25.09 17.71
N SER A 71 15.56 -25.09 17.85
CA SER A 71 16.33 -23.88 18.15
C SER A 71 16.08 -22.93 17.00
N ILE A 72 15.51 -21.78 17.30
CA ILE A 72 15.20 -20.76 16.31
C ILE A 72 16.49 -20.44 15.55
N PRO A 73 16.47 -20.52 14.22
CA PRO A 73 17.62 -20.14 13.41
C PRO A 73 18.15 -18.74 13.79
N ARG A 74 19.44 -18.64 14.12
CA ARG A 74 20.10 -17.45 14.67
C ARG A 74 19.94 -16.19 13.79
N ASN A 75 19.76 -16.37 12.50
CA ASN A 75 19.49 -15.33 11.51
C ASN A 75 18.13 -14.64 11.73
N ILE A 76 17.12 -15.35 12.23
CA ILE A 76 15.80 -14.77 12.56
C ILE A 76 15.93 -13.88 13.80
N LEU A 77 16.59 -14.40 14.84
CA LEU A 77 16.82 -13.70 16.10
C LEU A 77 17.63 -12.40 15.91
N THR A 78 18.69 -12.48 15.10
CA THR A 78 19.55 -11.35 14.70
C THR A 78 18.72 -10.17 14.23
N PHE A 79 17.73 -10.45 13.41
CA PHE A 79 17.16 -9.44 12.55
C PHE A 79 16.02 -8.70 13.23
N ARG A 80 15.23 -9.40 14.03
CA ARG A 80 14.32 -8.77 14.99
C ARG A 80 14.99 -7.74 15.86
N THR A 81 16.19 -8.04 16.31
CA THR A 81 17.00 -7.10 17.08
C THR A 81 17.39 -5.88 16.25
N ILE A 82 17.87 -6.05 15.00
CA ILE A 82 18.24 -4.94 14.10
C ILE A 82 17.06 -3.98 13.86
N THR A 83 15.86 -4.45 13.58
CA THR A 83 14.78 -3.51 13.22
C THR A 83 14.02 -2.98 14.39
N THR A 84 14.01 -3.66 15.52
CA THR A 84 13.54 -3.04 16.75
C THR A 84 14.44 -1.83 17.03
N MET A 85 15.76 -1.93 16.76
CA MET A 85 16.65 -0.76 16.76
C MET A 85 16.28 0.27 15.67
N LEU A 86 16.12 -0.12 14.40
CA LEU A 86 15.83 0.83 13.30
C LEU A 86 14.48 1.53 13.43
N GLU A 87 13.43 0.81 13.79
CA GLU A 87 12.10 1.37 14.05
C GLU A 87 12.15 2.34 15.22
N ARG A 88 12.91 2.02 16.27
CA ARG A 88 13.08 2.94 17.41
C ARG A 88 13.88 4.19 17.00
N ILE A 89 14.97 4.03 16.23
CA ILE A 89 15.72 5.16 15.63
C ILE A 89 14.81 6.03 14.76
N ARG A 90 13.92 5.42 13.97
CA ARG A 90 12.93 6.16 13.17
C ARG A 90 11.89 6.87 14.02
N GLN A 91 11.37 6.25 15.07
CA GLN A 91 10.42 6.90 15.99
C GLN A 91 11.07 8.08 16.70
N ILE A 92 12.34 7.92 17.07
CA ILE A 92 13.18 8.98 17.62
C ILE A 92 13.28 10.13 16.60
N ARG A 93 13.64 9.84 15.35
CA ARG A 93 13.72 10.83 14.26
C ARG A 93 12.38 11.45 13.87
N LYS A 94 11.29 10.70 13.96
CA LYS A 94 9.93 11.16 13.60
C LYS A 94 9.34 12.07 14.67
N LYS A 95 9.75 11.89 15.94
CA LYS A 95 9.39 12.79 17.03
C LYS A 95 10.20 14.09 17.04
N SER A 96 11.38 14.12 16.43
CA SER A 96 12.14 15.37 16.22
C SER A 96 11.67 16.14 14.99
N SER A 97 11.23 15.43 13.94
CA SER A 97 10.76 16.05 12.68
C SER A 97 9.27 16.48 12.67
N SER A 98 8.63 16.67 13.83
CA SER A 98 7.32 17.33 13.89
C SER A 98 7.35 18.82 13.50
N SER A 99 8.53 19.41 13.34
CA SER A 99 8.68 20.61 12.52
C SER A 99 9.26 20.25 11.15
N SER A 100 8.52 20.58 10.10
CA SER A 100 9.00 20.86 8.74
C SER A 100 8.64 19.85 7.65
N SER A 101 7.95 20.41 6.65
CA SER A 101 7.61 19.97 5.31
C SER A 101 8.80 19.58 4.41
N LEU A 102 9.94 19.20 4.98
CA LEU A 102 11.25 19.22 4.27
C LEU A 102 11.57 17.96 3.46
N TRP A 103 10.71 16.94 3.47
CA TRP A 103 10.88 15.79 2.56
C TRP A 103 10.61 16.15 1.09
N SER A 104 9.95 17.28 0.79
CA SER A 104 9.79 17.73 -0.60
C SER A 104 11.09 18.26 -1.21
N ASP A 105 11.97 18.87 -0.41
CA ASP A 105 13.18 19.54 -0.91
C ASP A 105 14.39 18.61 -1.01
N LEU A 106 14.48 17.57 -0.18
CA LEU A 106 15.47 16.49 -0.36
C LEU A 106 15.18 15.59 -1.58
N SER A 107 14.02 15.76 -2.23
CA SER A 107 13.68 15.01 -3.45
C SER A 107 14.46 15.47 -4.69
N SER A 108 15.14 16.63 -4.64
CA SER A 108 15.93 17.13 -5.77
C SER A 108 17.23 16.37 -6.00
N ASP A 109 17.74 15.65 -4.99
CA ASP A 109 19.00 14.90 -5.08
C ASP A 109 18.81 13.44 -5.53
N VAL A 110 17.57 12.96 -5.59
CA VAL A 110 17.25 11.61 -6.06
C VAL A 110 17.22 11.61 -7.59
N GLY A 111 18.03 10.74 -8.20
CA GLY A 111 18.09 10.65 -9.65
C GLY A 111 16.71 10.30 -10.26
N PRO A 112 16.36 10.76 -11.47
CA PRO A 112 15.08 10.44 -12.12
C PRO A 112 14.78 8.94 -12.17
N GLN A 113 15.84 8.13 -12.32
CA GLN A 113 15.72 6.68 -12.28
C GLN A 113 15.29 6.16 -10.90
N GLU A 114 15.94 6.58 -9.82
CA GLU A 114 15.60 6.15 -8.46
C GLU A 114 14.17 6.56 -8.10
N ARG A 115 13.73 7.72 -8.60
CA ARG A 115 12.35 8.18 -8.46
C ARG A 115 11.35 7.26 -9.18
N ASN A 116 11.61 6.93 -10.45
CA ASN A 116 10.75 6.02 -11.21
C ASN A 116 10.69 4.62 -10.58
N GLU A 117 11.84 4.13 -10.09
CA GLU A 117 11.91 2.86 -9.36
C GLU A 117 11.09 2.93 -8.06
N SER A 118 11.20 4.02 -7.29
CA SER A 118 10.38 4.26 -6.09
C SER A 118 8.88 4.25 -6.38
N GLU A 119 8.46 4.90 -7.47
CA GLU A 119 7.08 4.93 -7.92
C GLU A 119 6.59 3.52 -8.32
N LEU A 120 7.42 2.75 -9.04
CA LEU A 120 7.14 1.36 -9.37
C LEU A 120 6.96 0.50 -8.12
N TYR A 121 7.87 0.59 -7.14
CA TYR A 121 7.78 -0.25 -5.94
C TYR A 121 6.55 0.09 -5.09
N ASN A 122 6.19 1.37 -5.01
CA ASN A 122 4.96 1.79 -4.39
C ASN A 122 3.73 1.26 -5.14
N ALA A 123 3.75 1.28 -6.47
CA ALA A 123 2.69 0.70 -7.30
C ALA A 123 2.54 -0.81 -7.06
N LEU A 124 3.64 -1.55 -7.10
CA LEU A 124 3.64 -2.98 -6.79
C LEU A 124 3.09 -3.27 -5.40
N ALA A 125 3.51 -2.51 -4.39
CA ALA A 125 3.00 -2.69 -3.04
C ALA A 125 1.48 -2.46 -2.95
N LYS A 126 0.93 -1.46 -3.67
CA LYS A 126 -0.52 -1.27 -3.78
C LYS A 126 -1.24 -2.45 -4.45
N LEU A 127 -0.61 -3.07 -5.45
CA LEU A 127 -1.13 -4.25 -6.17
C LEU A 127 -0.93 -5.58 -5.43
N ILE A 128 -0.21 -5.58 -4.32
CA ILE A 128 0.04 -6.78 -3.51
C ILE A 128 -0.78 -6.75 -2.21
N VAL A 129 -0.83 -5.59 -1.55
CA VAL A 129 -1.40 -5.43 -0.21
C VAL A 129 -2.90 -5.15 -0.26
N THR A 130 -3.69 -6.11 0.23
CA THR A 130 -5.09 -5.92 0.60
C THR A 130 -5.24 -5.47 2.05
N ASN A 131 -6.46 -5.47 2.59
CA ASN A 131 -6.78 -4.81 3.86
C ASN A 131 -6.03 -5.42 5.07
N ASP A 132 -5.75 -6.72 5.03
CA ASP A 132 -5.21 -7.47 6.18
C ASP A 132 -3.76 -7.93 5.95
N ASP A 133 -3.13 -7.53 4.85
CA ASP A 133 -1.79 -8.01 4.51
C ASP A 133 -0.69 -7.11 5.06
N ALA A 134 0.40 -7.75 5.47
CA ALA A 134 1.66 -7.09 5.77
C ALA A 134 2.74 -7.66 4.84
N VAL A 135 3.12 -6.88 3.83
CA VAL A 135 4.18 -7.25 2.87
C VAL A 135 5.33 -6.26 2.94
N SER A 136 6.56 -6.78 2.99
CA SER A 136 7.77 -5.99 2.80
C SER A 136 8.34 -6.28 1.42
N LEU A 137 8.64 -5.25 0.64
CA LEU A 137 9.28 -5.39 -0.67
C LEU A 137 10.70 -4.86 -0.60
N THR A 138 11.65 -5.61 -1.13
CA THR A 138 13.03 -5.16 -1.36
C THR A 138 13.33 -5.37 -2.82
N ALA A 139 13.88 -4.35 -3.49
CA ALA A 139 14.22 -4.45 -4.89
C ALA A 139 15.73 -4.39 -5.08
N ARG A 140 16.19 -5.17 -6.04
CA ARG A 140 17.58 -5.25 -6.44
C ARG A 140 17.68 -4.97 -7.92
N ARG A 141 18.61 -4.08 -8.26
CA ARG A 141 18.87 -3.71 -9.64
C ARG A 141 20.04 -4.50 -10.20
N PHE A 142 19.84 -5.08 -11.37
CA PHE A 142 20.88 -5.60 -12.22
C PHE A 142 20.92 -4.86 -13.54
N ALA A 143 21.98 -5.05 -14.33
CA ALA A 143 22.13 -4.40 -15.63
C ALA A 143 20.95 -4.66 -16.58
N HIS A 144 20.33 -5.85 -16.51
CA HIS A 144 19.29 -6.30 -17.45
C HIS A 144 17.98 -6.71 -16.78
N LYS A 145 17.88 -6.67 -15.45
CA LYS A 145 16.68 -7.09 -14.71
C LYS A 145 16.50 -6.31 -13.41
N ILE A 146 15.25 -6.18 -12.97
CA ILE A 146 14.92 -5.82 -11.58
C ILE A 146 14.39 -7.06 -10.89
N GLU A 147 14.97 -7.37 -9.72
CA GLU A 147 14.57 -8.47 -8.88
C GLU A 147 13.87 -7.93 -7.64
N ILE A 148 12.66 -8.41 -7.37
CA ILE A 148 11.83 -7.96 -6.26
C ILE A 148 11.66 -9.11 -5.28
N LEU A 149 12.18 -8.92 -4.09
CA LEU A 149 12.04 -9.82 -2.95
C LEU A 149 10.81 -9.38 -2.16
N ALA A 150 9.76 -10.19 -2.21
CA ALA A 150 8.51 -9.95 -1.47
C ALA A 150 8.46 -10.85 -0.25
N PHE A 151 8.28 -10.24 0.92
CA PHE A 151 8.22 -10.94 2.20
C PHE A 151 6.83 -10.85 2.77
N ILE A 152 6.23 -12.01 2.99
CA ILE A 152 4.87 -12.13 3.52
C ILE A 152 4.98 -12.53 4.98
N GLN A 153 4.30 -11.78 5.85
CA GLN A 153 4.01 -12.24 7.20
C GLN A 153 2.82 -13.19 7.12
N ASP A 154 3.07 -14.49 7.28
CA ASP A 154 2.00 -15.47 7.41
C ASP A 154 1.60 -15.53 8.89
N ASP A 155 0.45 -14.93 9.23
CA ASP A 155 -0.08 -15.06 10.58
C ASP A 155 -0.65 -16.48 10.71
N SER A 156 0.14 -17.39 11.27
CA SER A 156 -0.21 -18.82 11.42
C SER A 156 -1.60 -19.08 12.01
N ALA A 157 -2.17 -18.12 12.77
CA ALA A 157 -3.52 -18.21 13.31
C ALA A 157 -4.63 -17.93 12.26
N GLN A 158 -4.32 -17.19 11.20
CA GLN A 158 -5.20 -16.95 10.05
C GLN A 158 -4.98 -17.98 8.94
N THR A 159 -3.77 -18.52 8.77
CA THR A 159 -3.46 -19.53 7.76
C THR A 159 -4.21 -20.85 7.97
N GLU A 160 -4.62 -21.18 9.21
CA GLU A 160 -5.49 -22.34 9.48
C GLU A 160 -6.97 -22.09 9.17
N ARG A 161 -7.40 -20.82 9.01
CA ARG A 161 -8.79 -20.46 8.69
C ARG A 161 -9.01 -20.14 7.22
N HIS A 162 -7.97 -19.66 6.56
CA HIS A 162 -7.90 -19.57 5.13
C HIS A 162 -7.15 -20.80 4.66
N ASP A 163 -7.87 -21.89 4.40
CA ASP A 163 -7.39 -22.95 3.51
C ASP A 163 -7.03 -22.27 2.19
N GLY A 164 -5.80 -21.75 2.12
CA GLY A 164 -5.27 -21.11 0.94
C GLY A 164 -5.35 -22.18 -0.12
N ILE A 165 -6.22 -21.98 -1.10
CA ILE A 165 -6.28 -22.79 -2.31
C ILE A 165 -4.84 -22.82 -2.80
N LYS A 166 -4.18 -23.97 -2.61
CA LYS A 166 -2.83 -24.18 -3.14
C LYS A 166 -2.95 -23.87 -4.62
N ILE A 167 -2.03 -23.05 -5.13
CA ILE A 167 -1.96 -22.74 -6.56
C ILE A 167 -2.13 -24.06 -7.30
N PRO A 168 -3.22 -24.22 -8.08
CA PRO A 168 -3.47 -25.45 -8.78
C PRO A 168 -2.22 -25.85 -9.59
N ALA A 169 -1.79 -27.11 -9.48
CA ALA A 169 -0.53 -27.55 -10.10
C ALA A 169 -0.54 -27.39 -11.63
N ASP A 170 -1.72 -27.34 -12.24
CA ASP A 170 -1.96 -27.06 -13.66
C ASP A 170 -1.70 -25.60 -14.05
N LEU A 171 -1.53 -24.69 -13.09
CA LEU A 171 -1.21 -23.29 -13.34
C LEU A 171 0.28 -22.98 -13.38
N ASP A 172 1.16 -23.89 -12.97
CA ASP A 172 2.61 -23.65 -13.02
C ASP A 172 3.10 -23.38 -14.47
N ASP A 173 2.46 -24.03 -15.44
CA ASP A 173 2.62 -23.83 -16.89
C ASP A 173 1.43 -23.09 -17.52
N ALA A 174 0.69 -22.29 -16.74
CA ALA A 174 -0.42 -21.50 -17.27
C ALA A 174 0.07 -20.56 -18.36
N ASP A 175 -0.56 -20.65 -19.53
CA ASP A 175 -0.56 -19.56 -20.49
C ASP A 175 -1.45 -18.42 -19.99
N GLU A 176 -1.40 -17.32 -20.73
CA GLU A 176 -2.18 -16.10 -20.51
C GLU A 176 -3.69 -16.38 -20.38
N ILE A 177 -4.24 -17.26 -21.21
CA ILE A 177 -5.66 -17.60 -21.23
C ILE A 177 -6.07 -18.31 -19.94
N LYS A 178 -5.28 -19.31 -19.50
CA LYS A 178 -5.54 -20.03 -18.24
C LYS A 178 -5.45 -19.11 -17.03
N LEU A 179 -4.50 -18.17 -17.02
CA LEU A 179 -4.36 -17.22 -15.92
C LEU A 179 -5.56 -16.27 -15.83
N LEU A 180 -6.08 -15.81 -16.97
CA LEU A 180 -7.27 -14.97 -17.02
C LEU A 180 -8.52 -15.74 -16.63
N GLN A 181 -8.65 -16.97 -17.12
CA GLN A 181 -9.74 -17.85 -16.71
C GLN A 181 -9.70 -18.10 -15.20
N TYR A 182 -8.51 -18.33 -14.63
CA TYR A 182 -8.34 -18.50 -13.18
C TYR A 182 -8.76 -17.25 -12.41
N LEU A 183 -8.33 -16.06 -12.85
CA LEU A 183 -8.73 -14.78 -12.26
C LEU A 183 -10.24 -14.55 -12.35
N TYR A 184 -10.82 -14.92 -13.48
CA TYR A 184 -12.25 -14.84 -13.73
C TYR A 184 -13.02 -15.76 -12.79
N GLU A 185 -12.65 -17.03 -12.68
CA GLU A 185 -13.29 -18.02 -11.83
C GLU A 185 -13.17 -17.65 -10.34
N HIS A 186 -12.01 -17.13 -9.91
CA HIS A 186 -11.78 -16.74 -8.52
C HIS A 186 -12.50 -15.44 -8.12
N ARG A 187 -12.87 -14.60 -9.09
CA ARG A 187 -13.60 -13.35 -8.83
C ARG A 187 -15.00 -13.60 -8.26
N PHE A 188 -15.65 -14.69 -8.67
CA PHE A 188 -17.06 -14.96 -8.35
C PHE A 188 -17.25 -15.91 -7.18
N GLN A 189 -16.18 -16.46 -6.63
CA GLN A 189 -16.31 -17.26 -5.44
C GLN A 189 -16.42 -16.31 -4.25
N ASP A 190 -17.49 -16.46 -3.48
CA ASP A 190 -17.69 -15.88 -2.15
C ASP A 190 -16.60 -16.24 -1.12
N GLY A 191 -15.53 -16.85 -1.60
CA GLY A 191 -14.42 -17.37 -0.85
C GLY A 191 -13.55 -16.30 -0.20
N PRO A 192 -12.60 -16.76 0.61
CA PRO A 192 -11.61 -15.88 1.21
C PRO A 192 -10.85 -15.14 0.10
N THR A 193 -10.48 -13.89 0.39
CA THR A 193 -9.51 -13.14 -0.43
C THR A 193 -8.34 -14.05 -0.79
N LEU A 194 -7.92 -14.02 -2.06
CA LEU A 194 -6.75 -14.76 -2.53
C LEU A 194 -5.61 -14.58 -1.54
N ALA A 195 -4.98 -15.68 -1.12
CA ALA A 195 -3.83 -15.60 -0.24
C ALA A 195 -2.74 -14.70 -0.86
N THR A 196 -2.01 -13.98 -0.02
CA THR A 196 -0.96 -13.05 -0.47
C THR A 196 0.09 -13.71 -1.36
N SER A 197 0.43 -14.97 -1.05
CA SER A 197 1.34 -15.78 -1.87
C SER A 197 0.78 -16.03 -3.27
N THR A 198 -0.50 -16.40 -3.38
CA THR A 198 -1.20 -16.59 -4.65
C THR A 198 -1.26 -15.29 -5.46
N ARG A 199 -1.57 -14.16 -4.81
CA ARG A 199 -1.57 -12.83 -5.46
C ARG A 199 -0.21 -12.46 -6.02
N LEU A 200 0.84 -12.63 -5.23
CA LEU A 200 2.22 -12.39 -5.67
C LEU A 200 2.63 -13.30 -6.82
N TRP A 201 2.21 -14.57 -6.79
CA TRP A 201 2.44 -15.51 -7.88
C TRP A 201 1.73 -15.08 -9.17
N ILE A 202 0.44 -14.70 -9.09
CA ILE A 202 -0.31 -14.17 -10.24
C ILE A 202 0.39 -12.95 -10.81
N LEU A 203 0.74 -11.99 -9.94
CA LEU A 203 1.42 -10.77 -10.35
C LEU A 203 2.74 -11.12 -11.04
N ASN A 204 3.58 -11.99 -10.46
CA ASN A 204 4.82 -12.42 -11.10
C ASN A 204 4.58 -13.02 -12.50
N LYS A 205 3.54 -13.84 -12.68
CA LYS A 205 3.18 -14.41 -13.99
C LYS A 205 2.73 -13.32 -14.97
N LEU A 206 1.85 -12.41 -14.56
CA LEU A 206 1.38 -11.29 -15.37
C LEU A 206 2.54 -10.39 -15.83
N LEU A 207 3.50 -10.13 -14.93
CA LEU A 207 4.66 -9.29 -15.23
C LEU A 207 5.73 -10.01 -16.07
N SER A 208 5.62 -11.33 -16.22
CA SER A 208 6.48 -12.16 -17.07
C SER A 208 5.90 -12.40 -18.47
N LEU A 209 4.65 -11.98 -18.72
CA LEU A 209 4.05 -12.02 -20.06
C LEU A 209 4.77 -11.03 -20.98
N ASP A 210 4.81 -11.34 -22.27
CA ASP A 210 5.44 -10.47 -23.26
C ASP A 210 4.75 -9.10 -23.29
N SER A 211 5.51 -8.01 -23.43
CA SER A 211 4.99 -6.64 -23.36
C SER A 211 3.93 -6.35 -24.43
N ASP A 212 3.96 -7.10 -25.53
CA ASP A 212 3.04 -6.96 -26.65
C ASP A 212 1.65 -7.57 -26.37
N SER A 213 1.49 -8.32 -25.27
CA SER A 213 0.27 -9.09 -24.94
C SER A 213 -0.86 -8.28 -24.29
N GLY A 214 -0.73 -6.96 -24.12
CA GLY A 214 -1.77 -6.19 -23.42
C GLY A 214 -1.73 -6.37 -21.90
N VAL A 215 -0.53 -6.55 -21.32
CA VAL A 215 -0.27 -6.66 -19.87
C VAL A 215 -1.07 -5.69 -19.01
N TYR A 216 -1.28 -4.45 -19.48
CA TYR A 216 -2.10 -3.47 -18.78
C TYR A 216 -3.54 -3.96 -18.54
N GLN A 217 -4.18 -4.52 -19.56
CA GLN A 217 -5.54 -5.07 -19.46
C GLN A 217 -5.60 -6.22 -18.44
N TYR A 218 -4.55 -7.04 -18.37
CA TYR A 218 -4.50 -8.16 -17.41
C TYR A 218 -4.27 -7.71 -15.97
N LEU A 219 -3.41 -6.71 -15.77
CA LEU A 219 -3.26 -6.07 -14.47
C LEU A 219 -4.56 -5.41 -14.03
N LEU A 220 -5.30 -4.81 -14.95
CA LEU A 220 -6.62 -4.25 -14.69
C LEU A 220 -7.63 -5.33 -14.26
N HIS A 221 -7.72 -6.46 -14.97
CA HIS A 221 -8.56 -7.59 -14.56
C HIS A 221 -8.18 -8.11 -13.17
N TYR A 222 -6.89 -8.26 -12.90
CA TYR A 222 -6.37 -8.61 -11.58
C TYR A 222 -6.78 -7.57 -10.51
N VAL A 223 -6.74 -6.27 -10.83
CA VAL A 223 -7.14 -5.21 -9.91
C VAL A 223 -8.59 -5.37 -9.47
N ILE A 224 -9.52 -5.62 -10.40
CA ILE A 224 -10.94 -5.79 -10.02
C ILE A 224 -11.16 -7.10 -9.28
N ALA A 225 -10.62 -8.21 -9.78
CA ALA A 225 -10.77 -9.51 -9.13
C ALA A 225 -10.31 -9.45 -7.67
N THR A 226 -9.18 -8.78 -7.42
CA THR A 226 -8.52 -8.79 -6.11
C THR A 226 -8.96 -7.64 -5.19
N PHE A 227 -9.20 -6.45 -5.74
CA PHE A 227 -9.36 -5.22 -4.96
C PHE A 227 -10.75 -4.59 -5.06
N HIS A 228 -11.73 -5.16 -5.78
CA HIS A 228 -13.08 -4.57 -5.86
C HIS A 228 -13.68 -4.29 -4.48
N ARG A 229 -13.52 -5.20 -3.49
CA ARG A 229 -14.00 -4.98 -2.12
C ARG A 229 -13.29 -3.81 -1.46
N LYS A 230 -11.96 -3.71 -1.61
CA LYS A 230 -11.15 -2.60 -1.07
C LYS A 230 -11.55 -1.26 -1.69
N ILE A 231 -11.77 -1.23 -3.00
CA ILE A 231 -12.20 -0.04 -3.74
C ILE A 231 -13.63 0.35 -3.31
N SER A 232 -14.56 -0.61 -3.29
CA SER A 232 -15.95 -0.40 -2.82
C SER A 232 -15.97 0.13 -1.39
N ALA A 233 -15.14 -0.45 -0.52
CA ALA A 233 -15.02 -0.03 0.85
C ALA A 233 -14.51 1.42 0.96
N ARG A 234 -13.77 1.99 0.02
CA ARG A 234 -13.43 3.43 0.06
C ARG A 234 -14.63 4.35 -0.22
N PHE A 235 -15.68 3.83 -0.83
CA PHE A 235 -16.96 4.52 -0.91
C PHE A 235 -17.77 4.31 0.38
N GLU A 236 -17.76 3.11 0.95
CA GLU A 236 -18.64 2.69 2.04
C GLU A 236 -18.10 2.89 3.47
N LEU A 237 -16.78 2.90 3.67
CA LEU A 237 -16.14 2.86 4.98
C LEU A 237 -16.29 4.20 5.71
N GLY A 238 -17.25 4.23 6.61
CA GLY A 238 -17.37 5.26 7.63
C GLY A 238 -18.14 6.50 7.16
N THR A 239 -18.70 7.19 8.15
CA THR A 239 -19.43 8.46 7.99
C THR A 239 -18.61 9.52 7.23
N THR A 240 -17.29 9.42 7.28
CA THR A 240 -16.35 10.40 6.70
C THR A 240 -16.36 10.38 5.18
N PHE A 241 -16.17 9.26 4.49
CA PHE A 241 -16.12 9.26 3.01
C PHE A 241 -17.48 9.48 2.37
N MET A 242 -18.53 8.93 2.99
CA MET A 242 -19.91 9.21 2.60
C MET A 242 -20.24 10.72 2.65
N SER A 243 -19.58 11.49 3.52
CA SER A 243 -19.75 12.94 3.55
C SER A 243 -19.17 13.64 2.30
N TYR A 244 -18.09 13.12 1.70
CA TYR A 244 -17.49 13.68 0.48
C TYR A 244 -18.43 13.52 -0.70
N ILE A 245 -18.90 12.30 -0.97
CA ILE A 245 -19.80 12.07 -2.10
C ILE A 245 -21.15 12.79 -1.93
N LYS A 246 -21.72 12.82 -0.71
CA LYS A 246 -22.95 13.57 -0.41
C LYS A 246 -22.76 15.07 -0.62
N ALA A 247 -21.66 15.63 -0.14
CA ALA A 247 -21.35 17.04 -0.34
C ALA A 247 -21.12 17.34 -1.82
N LEU A 248 -20.39 16.50 -2.56
CA LEU A 248 -20.21 16.66 -4.00
C LEU A 248 -21.56 16.64 -4.73
N LYS A 249 -22.45 15.69 -4.42
CA LYS A 249 -23.80 15.61 -4.99
C LYS A 249 -24.70 16.79 -4.66
N SER A 250 -24.48 17.45 -3.51
CA SER A 250 -25.24 18.62 -3.07
C SER A 250 -24.86 19.92 -3.79
N VAL A 251 -23.73 19.93 -4.51
CA VAL A 251 -23.31 21.08 -5.32
C VAL A 251 -24.19 21.17 -6.56
N LYS A 252 -25.20 22.05 -6.54
CA LYS A 252 -26.06 22.32 -7.71
C LYS A 252 -25.69 23.65 -8.39
N ASP A 253 -25.54 24.68 -7.58
CA ASP A 253 -25.30 26.05 -8.04
C ASP A 253 -23.86 26.46 -7.79
N PHE A 254 -23.16 26.78 -8.88
CA PHE A 254 -21.78 27.25 -8.92
C PHE A 254 -21.52 27.87 -10.28
N GLN A 255 -20.58 28.80 -10.37
CA GLN A 255 -20.21 29.45 -11.62
C GLN A 255 -18.81 28.98 -12.04
N PHE A 256 -18.56 28.97 -13.35
CA PHE A 256 -17.22 28.74 -13.87
C PHE A 256 -16.27 29.82 -13.35
N GLN A 257 -15.21 29.39 -12.66
CA GLN A 257 -14.12 30.28 -12.27
C GLN A 257 -12.92 29.98 -13.16
N HIS A 258 -12.44 31.00 -13.87
CA HIS A 258 -11.26 30.87 -14.71
C HIS A 258 -10.01 30.84 -13.83
N HIS A 259 -9.65 29.66 -13.34
CA HIS A 259 -8.34 29.44 -12.75
C HIS A 259 -7.36 29.13 -13.88
N ARG A 260 -6.36 29.97 -14.09
CA ARG A 260 -5.22 29.59 -14.92
C ARG A 260 -4.46 28.50 -14.17
N PRO A 261 -4.43 27.25 -14.65
CA PRO A 261 -3.64 26.22 -14.01
C PRO A 261 -2.18 26.64 -14.11
N ARG A 262 -1.53 26.86 -12.96
CA ARG A 262 -0.10 27.13 -12.92
C ARG A 262 0.61 25.85 -13.36
N GLY A 263 1.20 25.86 -14.55
CA GLY A 263 1.94 24.71 -15.09
C GLY A 263 1.04 23.62 -15.68
N ALA A 264 0.15 23.98 -16.62
CA ALA A 264 -0.47 22.96 -17.48
C ALA A 264 0.63 22.15 -18.18
N THR A 265 0.78 20.89 -17.80
CA THR A 265 1.73 19.98 -18.43
C THR A 265 1.07 19.33 -19.64
N ASN A 266 1.84 19.03 -20.68
CA ASN A 266 1.35 18.24 -21.82
C ASN A 266 0.75 16.90 -21.37
N PHE A 267 1.29 16.33 -20.28
CA PHE A 267 0.77 15.12 -19.65
C PHE A 267 -0.68 15.27 -19.18
N GLY A 268 -1.04 16.39 -18.54
CA GLY A 268 -2.42 16.63 -18.10
C GLY A 268 -3.42 16.74 -19.26
N ILE A 269 -3.01 17.36 -20.37
CA ILE A 269 -3.85 17.46 -21.59
C ILE A 269 -3.99 16.09 -22.26
N GLN A 270 -2.93 15.28 -22.27
CA GLN A 270 -2.98 13.94 -22.83
C GLN A 270 -3.95 13.03 -22.06
N ASN A 271 -3.95 13.10 -20.73
CA ASN A 271 -4.90 12.34 -19.92
C ASN A 271 -6.35 12.79 -20.14
N GLU A 272 -6.60 14.09 -20.34
CA GLU A 272 -7.95 14.58 -20.69
C GLU A 272 -8.42 14.10 -22.06
N ARG A 273 -7.50 13.96 -23.02
CA ARG A 273 -7.77 13.39 -24.34
C ARG A 273 -8.14 11.91 -24.21
N GLN A 274 -7.34 11.11 -23.51
CA GLN A 274 -7.62 9.70 -23.26
C GLN A 274 -8.95 9.51 -22.54
N PHE A 275 -9.25 10.35 -21.55
CA PHE A 275 -10.54 10.35 -20.86
C PHE A 275 -11.72 10.54 -21.83
N LEU A 276 -11.61 11.48 -22.78
CA LEU A 276 -12.65 11.75 -23.77
C LEU A 276 -12.81 10.58 -24.76
N GLU A 277 -11.72 9.97 -25.18
CA GLU A 277 -11.72 8.76 -26.03
C GLU A 277 -12.39 7.58 -25.32
N HIS A 278 -12.07 7.37 -24.04
CA HIS A 278 -12.72 6.37 -23.20
C HIS A 278 -14.20 6.67 -22.96
N ALA A 279 -14.58 7.93 -22.76
CA ALA A 279 -15.97 8.34 -22.60
C ALA A 279 -16.82 8.00 -23.83
N ALA A 280 -16.25 8.12 -25.04
CA ALA A 280 -16.90 7.78 -26.30
C ALA A 280 -17.03 6.26 -26.54
N SER A 281 -16.21 5.43 -25.88
CA SER A 281 -16.23 3.97 -26.02
C SER A 281 -17.03 3.24 -24.93
N LEU A 282 -17.62 3.96 -23.98
CA LEU A 282 -18.50 3.36 -22.97
C LEU A 282 -19.73 2.70 -23.61
N PRO A 283 -20.22 1.56 -23.09
CA PRO A 283 -21.44 0.91 -23.58
C PRO A 283 -22.70 1.79 -23.55
N PHE A 284 -22.67 2.86 -22.76
CA PHE A 284 -23.74 3.85 -22.60
C PHE A 284 -23.32 5.25 -23.07
N ALA A 285 -22.34 5.36 -23.96
CA ALA A 285 -21.84 6.63 -24.49
C ALA A 285 -22.96 7.47 -25.15
N GLU A 286 -23.91 6.86 -25.86
CA GLU A 286 -25.05 7.58 -26.46
C GLU A 286 -25.95 8.23 -25.40
N GLU A 287 -26.17 7.56 -24.26
CA GLU A 287 -26.91 8.15 -23.13
C GLU A 287 -26.15 9.36 -22.57
N LEU A 288 -24.82 9.24 -22.40
CA LEU A 288 -23.97 10.33 -21.94
C LEU A 288 -23.93 11.49 -22.94
N LYS A 289 -23.93 11.21 -24.24
CA LYS A 289 -23.91 12.22 -25.32
C LYS A 289 -25.16 13.06 -25.32
N VAL A 290 -26.32 12.44 -25.07
CA VAL A 290 -27.59 13.17 -24.90
C VAL A 290 -27.59 14.03 -23.64
N LYS A 291 -27.02 13.53 -22.53
CA LYS A 291 -26.97 14.26 -21.23
C LYS A 291 -25.92 15.37 -21.20
N PHE A 292 -24.78 15.18 -21.86
CA PHE A 292 -23.59 16.04 -21.78
C PHE A 292 -23.05 16.44 -23.17
N PRO A 293 -23.89 17.07 -24.01
CA PRO A 293 -23.57 17.29 -25.42
C PRO A 293 -22.33 18.16 -25.64
N ASN A 294 -22.08 19.17 -24.79
CA ASN A 294 -20.92 20.05 -24.96
C ASN A 294 -19.59 19.34 -24.63
N ILE A 295 -19.59 18.37 -23.71
CA ILE A 295 -18.43 17.51 -23.46
C ILE A 295 -18.12 16.66 -24.69
N PHE A 296 -19.14 16.08 -25.34
CA PHE A 296 -18.92 15.26 -26.53
C PHE A 296 -18.47 16.10 -27.74
N VAL A 297 -18.85 17.38 -27.83
CA VAL A 297 -18.21 18.30 -28.78
C VAL A 297 -16.70 18.45 -28.49
N GLN A 298 -16.28 18.46 -27.23
CA GLN A 298 -14.84 18.44 -26.90
C GLN A 298 -14.19 17.09 -27.23
N ALA A 299 -14.91 15.98 -27.11
CA ALA A 299 -14.45 14.65 -27.54
C ALA A 299 -14.18 14.64 -29.05
N ASP A 300 -15.11 15.14 -29.87
CA ASP A 300 -14.95 15.22 -31.33
C ASP A 300 -13.77 16.12 -31.75
N LEU A 301 -13.49 17.17 -30.98
CA LEU A 301 -12.31 18.03 -31.20
C LEU A 301 -11.02 17.30 -30.81
N ALA A 302 -11.03 16.59 -29.68
CA ALA A 302 -9.92 15.76 -29.26
C ALA A 302 -9.63 14.70 -30.32
N GLU A 303 -10.59 13.89 -30.74
CA GLU A 303 -10.40 12.84 -31.76
C GLU A 303 -9.73 13.37 -33.05
N ARG A 304 -10.09 14.59 -33.49
CA ARG A 304 -9.51 15.26 -34.66
C ARG A 304 -8.14 15.91 -34.43
N ASN A 305 -7.54 15.73 -33.25
CA ASN A 305 -6.33 16.42 -32.79
C ASN A 305 -6.42 17.95 -32.84
N GLU A 306 -7.63 18.50 -32.72
CA GLU A 306 -7.88 19.93 -32.64
C GLU A 306 -7.71 20.43 -31.18
N ALA A 307 -7.64 21.75 -31.02
CA ALA A 307 -7.58 22.36 -29.69
C ALA A 307 -8.91 22.16 -28.96
N PHE A 308 -8.88 21.48 -27.82
CA PHE A 308 -10.05 21.23 -26.99
C PHE A 308 -9.78 21.71 -25.55
N GLN A 309 -10.84 21.91 -24.77
CA GLN A 309 -10.75 22.22 -23.35
C GLN A 309 -11.90 21.53 -22.61
N LEU A 310 -11.59 20.44 -21.91
CA LEU A 310 -12.59 19.61 -21.21
C LEU A 310 -13.40 20.42 -20.19
N TYR A 311 -12.77 21.36 -19.47
CA TYR A 311 -13.42 22.22 -18.47
C TYR A 311 -13.37 23.71 -18.86
N ASN A 312 -14.49 24.24 -19.32
CA ASN A 312 -14.68 25.64 -19.71
C ASN A 312 -16.06 26.17 -19.26
N LYS A 313 -16.41 27.40 -19.62
CA LYS A 313 -17.69 28.03 -19.24
C LYS A 313 -18.92 27.22 -19.67
N ASN A 314 -18.87 26.58 -20.83
CA ASN A 314 -19.98 25.83 -21.41
C ASN A 314 -20.02 24.38 -20.88
N THR A 315 -18.86 23.79 -20.57
CA THR A 315 -18.79 22.39 -20.10
C THR A 315 -18.77 22.25 -18.58
N CYS A 316 -18.58 23.32 -17.80
CA CYS A 316 -18.35 23.19 -16.34
C CYS A 316 -19.48 22.48 -15.57
N LYS A 317 -20.74 22.69 -15.97
CA LYS A 317 -21.91 22.03 -15.37
C LYS A 317 -22.05 20.59 -15.83
N GLU A 318 -21.89 20.35 -17.12
CA GLU A 318 -21.88 19.00 -17.68
C GLU A 318 -20.75 18.16 -17.09
N PHE A 319 -19.56 18.75 -16.86
CA PHE A 319 -18.40 18.06 -16.30
C PHE A 319 -18.69 17.59 -14.87
N HIS A 320 -19.31 18.44 -14.06
CA HIS A 320 -19.75 18.06 -12.72
C HIS A 320 -20.79 16.92 -12.76
N GLY A 321 -21.77 17.02 -13.67
CA GLY A 321 -22.78 15.98 -13.87
C GLY A 321 -22.17 14.65 -14.32
N LEU A 322 -21.25 14.68 -15.28
CA LEU A 322 -20.54 13.51 -15.77
C LEU A 322 -19.69 12.87 -14.67
N LEU A 323 -18.94 13.65 -13.89
CA LEU A 323 -18.17 13.14 -12.75
C LEU A 323 -19.07 12.39 -11.75
N LEU A 324 -20.23 12.95 -11.41
CA LEU A 324 -21.19 12.29 -10.51
C LEU A 324 -21.76 11.00 -11.12
N GLU A 325 -22.11 11.01 -12.40
CA GLU A 325 -22.64 9.85 -13.11
C GLU A 325 -21.60 8.70 -13.16
N LEU A 326 -20.33 9.02 -13.44
CA LEU A 326 -19.24 8.03 -13.46
C LEU A 326 -19.02 7.41 -12.07
N LEU A 327 -19.01 8.24 -11.01
CA LEU A 327 -18.88 7.76 -9.63
C LEU A 327 -20.05 6.87 -9.23
N ASP A 328 -21.28 7.28 -9.53
CA ASP A 328 -22.49 6.51 -9.17
C ASP A 328 -22.55 5.16 -9.89
N ARG A 329 -22.19 5.14 -11.18
CA ARG A 329 -22.10 3.88 -11.94
C ARG A 329 -21.00 2.98 -11.43
N LEU A 330 -19.82 3.52 -11.11
CA LEU A 330 -18.73 2.71 -10.57
C LEU A 330 -19.13 2.08 -9.23
N ILE A 331 -19.75 2.85 -8.32
CA ILE A 331 -20.26 2.33 -7.04
C ILE A 331 -21.27 1.19 -7.27
N CYS A 332 -22.28 1.44 -8.11
CA CYS A 332 -23.32 0.47 -8.41
C CYS A 332 -22.73 -0.82 -8.99
N LEU A 333 -21.81 -0.70 -9.97
CA LEU A 333 -21.20 -1.86 -10.60
C LEU A 333 -20.27 -2.60 -9.65
N LEU A 334 -19.48 -1.93 -8.81
CA LEU A 334 -18.66 -2.59 -7.79
C LEU A 334 -19.50 -3.38 -6.79
N GLN A 335 -20.68 -2.85 -6.41
CA GLN A 335 -21.65 -3.56 -5.57
C GLN A 335 -22.23 -4.77 -6.30
N CYS A 336 -22.63 -4.63 -7.56
CA CYS A 336 -23.09 -5.76 -8.38
C CYS A 336 -22.02 -6.86 -8.51
N VAL A 337 -20.75 -6.49 -8.66
CA VAL A 337 -19.62 -7.44 -8.68
C VAL A 337 -19.52 -8.18 -7.35
N GLY A 338 -19.71 -7.49 -6.22
CA GLY A 338 -19.75 -8.12 -4.90
C GLY A 338 -20.96 -9.05 -4.71
N ASP A 339 -22.16 -8.61 -5.05
CA ASP A 339 -23.40 -9.39 -4.82
C ASP A 339 -23.47 -10.65 -5.70
N SER A 340 -22.91 -10.59 -6.91
CA SER A 340 -22.85 -11.74 -7.83
C SER A 340 -21.99 -12.88 -7.26
N THR A 341 -21.07 -12.58 -6.35
CA THR A 341 -20.25 -13.62 -5.68
C THR A 341 -21.06 -14.48 -4.69
N ILE A 342 -22.17 -13.94 -4.17
CA ILE A 342 -22.95 -14.58 -3.10
C ILE A 342 -23.94 -15.61 -3.63
N ARG A 343 -24.47 -15.41 -4.83
CA ARG A 343 -25.42 -16.35 -5.43
C ARG A 343 -24.67 -17.30 -6.34
N GLY A 344 -24.15 -18.38 -5.75
CA GLY A 344 -23.57 -19.55 -6.45
C GLY A 344 -24.57 -20.20 -7.41
N SER A 345 -24.86 -19.50 -8.51
CA SER A 345 -25.93 -19.77 -9.43
C SER A 345 -25.43 -20.73 -10.49
N THR A 346 -25.91 -21.97 -10.41
CA THR A 346 -25.70 -23.04 -11.39
C THR A 346 -26.44 -22.78 -12.72
N SER A 347 -26.75 -21.53 -13.03
CA SER A 347 -27.66 -21.11 -14.09
C SER A 347 -26.87 -20.43 -15.22
N ARG A 348 -26.66 -21.19 -16.30
CA ARG A 348 -26.54 -20.76 -17.72
C ARG A 348 -25.45 -19.76 -18.16
N LYS A 349 -24.88 -20.10 -19.32
CA LYS A 349 -23.91 -19.32 -20.14
C LYS A 349 -24.32 -17.86 -20.44
N GLU A 350 -25.60 -17.50 -20.38
CA GLU A 350 -26.07 -16.12 -20.63
C GLU A 350 -25.58 -15.14 -19.56
N ASP A 351 -25.39 -15.62 -18.32
CA ASP A 351 -24.90 -14.79 -17.22
C ASP A 351 -23.41 -14.40 -17.39
N GLY A 352 -22.64 -15.20 -18.14
CA GLY A 352 -21.21 -14.94 -18.38
C GLY A 352 -20.96 -13.66 -19.18
N LYS A 353 -21.68 -13.46 -20.29
CA LYS A 353 -21.50 -12.26 -21.13
C LYS A 353 -21.82 -10.98 -20.37
N GLN A 354 -22.90 -10.98 -19.57
CA GLN A 354 -23.25 -9.81 -18.77
C GLN A 354 -22.20 -9.52 -17.69
N ALA A 355 -21.61 -10.55 -17.10
CA ALA A 355 -20.55 -10.41 -16.11
C ALA A 355 -19.25 -9.85 -16.72
N ASP A 356 -18.95 -10.23 -17.97
CA ASP A 356 -17.83 -9.69 -18.77
C ASP A 356 -18.05 -8.22 -19.10
N ASP A 357 -19.24 -7.87 -19.63
CA ASP A 357 -19.61 -6.49 -19.95
C ASP A 357 -19.56 -5.60 -18.68
N THR A 358 -20.01 -6.14 -17.55
CA THR A 358 -19.94 -5.46 -16.24
C THR A 358 -18.50 -5.23 -15.82
N LEU A 359 -17.63 -6.25 -15.95
CA LEU A 359 -16.21 -6.13 -15.60
C LEU A 359 -15.51 -5.08 -16.46
N TRP A 360 -15.68 -5.19 -17.78
CA TRP A 360 -15.12 -4.25 -18.73
C TRP A 360 -15.56 -2.82 -18.43
N THR A 361 -16.84 -2.63 -18.09
CA THR A 361 -17.35 -1.31 -17.72
C THR A 361 -16.72 -0.78 -16.42
N VAL A 362 -16.56 -1.62 -15.40
CA VAL A 362 -15.87 -1.23 -14.15
C VAL A 362 -14.41 -0.83 -14.44
N LEU A 363 -13.74 -1.57 -15.31
CA LEU A 363 -12.37 -1.26 -15.73
C LEU A 363 -12.28 0.11 -16.41
N LEU A 364 -13.11 0.32 -17.43
CA LEU A 364 -13.11 1.57 -18.18
C LEU A 364 -13.43 2.76 -17.29
N LEU A 365 -14.42 2.63 -16.38
CA LEU A 365 -14.75 3.67 -15.41
C LEU A 365 -13.60 3.98 -14.44
N GLY A 366 -12.92 2.95 -13.94
CA GLY A 366 -11.76 3.13 -13.05
C GLY A 366 -10.59 3.84 -13.74
N VAL A 367 -10.28 3.46 -14.98
CA VAL A 367 -9.25 4.10 -15.81
C VAL A 367 -9.63 5.56 -16.11
N MET A 368 -10.86 5.83 -16.53
CA MET A 368 -11.34 7.19 -16.80
C MET A 368 -11.23 8.09 -15.55
N LEU A 369 -11.61 7.60 -14.37
CA LEU A 369 -11.48 8.36 -13.14
C LEU A 369 -10.01 8.61 -12.78
N TYR A 370 -9.12 7.64 -13.01
CA TYR A 370 -7.68 7.82 -12.86
C TYR A 370 -7.16 8.94 -13.78
N GLU A 371 -7.49 8.90 -15.06
CA GLU A 371 -7.10 9.93 -16.04
C GLU A 371 -7.59 11.32 -15.62
N LEU A 372 -8.82 11.43 -15.11
CA LEU A 372 -9.35 12.67 -14.55
C LEU A 372 -8.56 13.16 -13.33
N THR A 373 -8.11 12.28 -12.44
CA THR A 373 -7.30 12.67 -11.27
C THR A 373 -5.95 13.25 -11.62
N GLU A 374 -5.38 12.85 -12.76
CA GLU A 374 -4.15 13.41 -13.29
C GLU A 374 -4.39 14.65 -14.17
N GLY A 375 -5.58 14.77 -14.76
CA GLY A 375 -6.02 15.89 -15.59
C GLY A 375 -6.09 17.26 -14.88
N ILE A 376 -6.15 18.31 -15.70
CA ILE A 376 -6.21 19.71 -15.27
C ILE A 376 -7.67 20.12 -14.99
N ALA A 377 -8.60 19.58 -15.76
CA ALA A 377 -10.04 19.79 -15.69
C ALA A 377 -10.58 19.53 -14.28
N LEU A 378 -10.28 18.35 -13.70
CA LEU A 378 -10.76 18.00 -12.36
C LEU A 378 -10.19 18.94 -11.28
N LYS A 379 -8.89 19.25 -11.34
CA LYS A 379 -8.24 20.21 -10.41
C LYS A 379 -8.92 21.58 -10.48
N THR A 380 -9.18 22.05 -11.70
CA THR A 380 -9.85 23.35 -11.95
C THR A 380 -11.30 23.32 -11.45
N HIS A 381 -12.01 22.22 -11.70
CA HIS A 381 -13.38 22.01 -11.23
C HIS A 381 -13.47 22.04 -9.70
N LEU A 382 -12.70 21.20 -9.01
CA LEU A 382 -12.73 21.12 -7.55
C LEU A 382 -12.35 22.45 -6.89
N ARG A 383 -11.41 23.20 -7.46
CA ARG A 383 -11.10 24.57 -7.02
C ARG A 383 -12.30 25.52 -7.19
N SER A 384 -12.97 25.47 -8.34
CA SER A 384 -14.14 26.31 -8.63
C SER A 384 -15.29 26.06 -7.65
N ILE A 385 -15.48 24.81 -7.21
CA ILE A 385 -16.55 24.42 -6.28
C ILE A 385 -16.09 24.34 -4.81
N SER A 386 -14.81 24.62 -4.51
CA SER A 386 -14.24 24.50 -3.17
C SER A 386 -15.00 25.26 -2.09
N PRO A 387 -15.48 26.51 -2.31
CA PRO A 387 -16.27 27.22 -1.30
C PRO A 387 -17.57 26.49 -0.94
N VAL A 388 -18.25 25.95 -1.95
CA VAL A 388 -19.52 25.20 -1.78
C VAL A 388 -19.25 23.86 -1.10
N LEU A 389 -18.20 23.15 -1.50
CA LEU A 389 -17.80 21.87 -0.88
C LEU A 389 -17.47 22.05 0.60
N SER A 390 -16.83 23.15 0.97
CA SER A 390 -16.46 23.44 2.37
C SER A 390 -17.71 23.57 3.25
N GLU A 391 -18.70 24.33 2.79
CA GLU A 391 -19.94 24.52 3.54
C GLU A 391 -20.77 23.23 3.59
N GLN A 392 -20.90 22.51 2.47
CA GLN A 392 -21.67 21.27 2.42
C GLN A 392 -21.04 20.15 3.26
N HIS A 393 -19.72 20.05 3.25
CA HIS A 393 -19.01 19.11 4.10
C HIS A 393 -19.23 19.43 5.58
N ARG A 394 -19.21 20.72 5.97
CA ARG A 394 -19.53 21.16 7.33
C ARG A 394 -20.94 20.74 7.75
N ILE A 395 -21.94 20.98 6.90
CA ILE A 395 -23.34 20.60 7.15
C ILE A 395 -23.49 19.08 7.30
N ASN A 396 -22.88 18.30 6.40
CA ASN A 396 -22.96 16.84 6.44
C ASN A 396 -22.30 16.27 7.70
N THR A 397 -21.13 16.77 8.08
CA THR A 397 -20.42 16.34 9.29
C THR A 397 -21.19 16.68 10.56
N HIS A 398 -21.82 17.86 10.64
CA HIS A 398 -22.69 18.19 11.78
C HIS A 398 -23.93 17.31 11.85
N THR A 399 -24.55 16.98 10.71
CA THR A 399 -25.74 16.11 10.66
C THR A 399 -25.42 14.71 11.19
N LEU A 400 -24.24 14.17 10.84
CA LEU A 400 -23.77 12.86 11.30
C LEU A 400 -23.51 12.80 12.80
N LEU A 401 -23.07 13.91 13.41
CA LEU A 401 -22.86 14.00 14.86
C LEU A 401 -24.17 14.08 15.65
N LEU A 402 -25.25 14.57 15.02
CA LEU A 402 -26.54 14.78 15.67
C LEU A 402 -27.50 13.59 15.56
N THR A 403 -27.27 12.67 14.62
CA THR A 403 -28.03 11.41 14.55
C THR A 403 -27.81 10.61 15.85
N PRO A 404 -28.86 10.45 16.70
CA PRO A 404 -28.73 9.75 17.97
C PRO A 404 -28.18 8.35 17.74
N LYS A 405 -27.24 7.90 18.58
CA LYS A 405 -26.64 6.55 18.56
C LYS A 405 -27.73 5.48 18.73
N GLU A 406 -28.45 5.17 17.66
CA GLU A 406 -29.48 4.15 17.66
C GLU A 406 -28.78 2.78 17.59
N LYS A 407 -28.65 2.17 18.77
CA LYS A 407 -28.12 0.81 19.03
C LYS A 407 -26.74 0.53 18.41
N GLN A 408 -25.71 0.76 19.22
CA GLN A 408 -24.33 0.31 18.99
C GLN A 408 -24.27 -1.11 18.40
N ALA A 409 -23.99 -1.20 17.10
CA ALA A 409 -23.33 -2.36 16.55
C ALA A 409 -21.94 -2.47 17.21
N PRO A 410 -21.42 -3.69 17.43
CA PRO A 410 -20.20 -3.89 18.21
C PRO A 410 -19.02 -3.11 17.63
N ALA A 411 -18.41 -2.25 18.47
CA ALA A 411 -17.34 -1.30 18.18
C ALA A 411 -16.05 -1.90 17.57
N ALA A 412 -15.97 -3.23 17.44
CA ALA A 412 -14.81 -3.91 16.87
C ALA A 412 -14.64 -3.70 15.35
N LYS A 413 -15.70 -3.41 14.60
CA LYS A 413 -15.60 -3.24 13.13
C LYS A 413 -15.18 -1.83 12.68
N GLU A 414 -15.46 -0.80 13.48
CA GLU A 414 -15.20 0.60 13.10
C GLU A 414 -13.73 0.99 13.26
N SER A 415 -13.01 0.38 14.21
CA SER A 415 -11.58 0.64 14.41
C SER A 415 -10.72 0.21 13.20
N ALA A 416 -11.05 -0.92 12.55
CA ALA A 416 -10.38 -1.38 11.34
C ALA A 416 -10.66 -0.47 10.12
N ALA A 417 -11.85 0.13 10.04
CA ALA A 417 -12.23 1.01 8.94
C ALA A 417 -11.42 2.32 8.89
N ILE A 418 -11.12 2.90 10.05
CA ILE A 418 -10.32 4.13 10.17
C ILE A 418 -8.87 3.89 9.74
N GLN A 419 -8.39 2.65 9.79
CA GLN A 419 -7.02 2.30 9.45
C GLN A 419 -6.79 2.24 7.94
N LEU A 420 -7.84 2.13 7.11
CA LEU A 420 -7.74 2.03 5.65
C LEU A 420 -7.57 3.39 4.94
N LEU A 421 -7.47 4.49 5.69
CA LEU A 421 -7.18 5.82 5.15
C LEU A 421 -5.72 5.90 4.66
N PRO A 422 -5.46 6.26 3.39
CA PRO A 422 -4.10 6.46 2.89
C PRO A 422 -3.34 7.39 3.82
N VAL A 423 -2.04 7.13 4.03
CA VAL A 423 -1.15 7.87 4.96
C VAL A 423 -1.13 9.40 4.73
N GLY A 424 -1.67 9.91 3.60
CA GLY A 424 -1.85 11.33 3.31
C GLY A 424 -3.23 11.95 3.63
N ILE A 425 -4.22 11.16 4.07
CA ILE A 425 -5.52 11.62 4.60
C ILE A 425 -5.52 11.50 6.13
N THR A 426 -4.41 11.81 6.77
CA THR A 426 -4.46 12.19 8.17
C THR A 426 -5.25 13.49 8.25
N ILE A 427 -6.42 13.46 8.90
CA ILE A 427 -7.09 14.64 9.44
C ILE A 427 -6.17 15.13 10.57
N ALA A 428 -5.00 15.65 10.20
CA ALA A 428 -4.06 16.21 11.14
C ALA A 428 -4.75 17.41 11.77
N ARG A 429 -4.94 17.34 13.08
CA ARG A 429 -5.50 18.41 13.91
C ARG A 429 -4.47 19.53 14.13
N GLU A 430 -3.40 19.56 13.34
CA GLU A 430 -2.20 20.39 13.50
C GLU A 430 -2.16 21.46 12.40
N SER A 431 -2.08 22.72 12.83
CA SER A 431 -1.96 23.97 12.07
C SER A 431 -2.88 24.11 10.85
N GLN A 432 -4.05 24.68 11.13
CA GLN A 432 -5.20 24.94 10.26
C GLN A 432 -4.96 26.07 9.24
N GLU A 433 -3.75 26.18 8.68
CA GLU A 433 -3.45 27.08 7.57
C GLU A 433 -3.41 26.29 6.26
N ASP A 434 -4.49 26.45 5.50
CA ASP A 434 -4.55 26.33 4.03
C ASP A 434 -4.38 24.97 3.34
N LYS A 435 -4.62 23.82 3.98
CA LYS A 435 -4.98 22.63 3.18
C LYS A 435 -6.39 22.82 2.62
N THR A 436 -6.45 23.41 1.45
CA THR A 436 -7.70 23.76 0.75
C THR A 436 -8.58 22.52 0.54
N MET A 437 -9.90 22.65 0.78
CA MET A 437 -10.83 21.52 0.72
C MET A 437 -10.77 20.72 -0.59
N TRP A 438 -10.52 21.39 -1.72
CA TRP A 438 -10.39 20.72 -3.02
C TRP A 438 -9.25 19.69 -3.06
N GLU A 439 -8.15 19.88 -2.33
CA GLU A 439 -7.06 18.90 -2.25
C GLU A 439 -7.49 17.65 -1.50
N SER A 440 -8.32 17.80 -0.48
CA SER A 440 -8.88 16.65 0.25
C SER A 440 -9.78 15.82 -0.64
N TYR A 441 -10.61 16.45 -1.49
CA TYR A 441 -11.42 15.73 -2.49
C TYR A 441 -10.56 15.08 -3.58
N MET A 442 -9.51 15.75 -4.04
CA MET A 442 -8.57 15.18 -5.01
C MET A 442 -7.87 13.95 -4.42
N ASN A 443 -7.37 14.03 -3.19
CA ASN A 443 -6.74 12.91 -2.50
C ASN A 443 -7.71 11.74 -2.26
N TRP A 444 -8.98 12.03 -1.97
CA TRP A 444 -10.03 11.02 -1.87
C TRP A 444 -10.28 10.31 -3.22
N LEU A 445 -10.41 11.06 -4.32
CA LEU A 445 -10.56 10.48 -5.66
C LEU A 445 -9.34 9.67 -6.07
N LYS A 446 -8.13 10.19 -5.82
CA LYS A 446 -6.86 9.44 -6.02
C LYS A 446 -6.80 8.17 -5.18
N ALA A 447 -7.34 8.20 -3.97
CA ALA A 447 -7.44 7.02 -3.13
C ALA A 447 -8.38 5.98 -3.74
N ILE A 448 -9.53 6.37 -4.32
CA ILE A 448 -10.45 5.45 -4.99
C ILE A 448 -9.76 4.72 -6.14
N VAL A 449 -9.00 5.45 -6.96
CA VAL A 449 -8.37 4.92 -8.18
C VAL A 449 -6.93 4.45 -7.99
N ALA A 450 -6.44 4.34 -6.75
CA ALA A 450 -5.04 4.09 -6.45
C ALA A 450 -4.48 2.78 -7.04
N GLU A 451 -5.30 1.73 -7.14
CA GLU A 451 -4.90 0.45 -7.73
C GLU A 451 -4.89 0.50 -9.27
N PHE A 452 -5.73 1.32 -9.90
CA PHE A 452 -5.70 1.54 -11.35
C PHE A 452 -4.44 2.33 -11.73
N ASP A 453 -4.13 3.38 -10.97
CA ASP A 453 -2.86 4.12 -11.05
C ASP A 453 -1.66 3.17 -10.92
N ALA A 454 -1.69 2.30 -9.92
CA ALA A 454 -0.64 1.31 -9.70
C ALA A 454 -0.49 0.33 -10.89
N ALA A 455 -1.59 -0.19 -11.42
CA ALA A 455 -1.56 -1.05 -12.61
C ALA A 455 -0.97 -0.33 -13.82
N ASN A 456 -1.32 0.94 -14.03
CA ASN A 456 -0.79 1.76 -15.11
C ASN A 456 0.72 1.99 -14.98
N ILE A 457 1.21 2.36 -13.78
CA ILE A 457 2.64 2.54 -13.51
C ILE A 457 3.42 1.26 -13.84
N VAL A 458 2.93 0.13 -13.36
CA VAL A 458 3.59 -1.18 -13.58
C VAL A 458 3.57 -1.57 -15.06
N ALA A 459 2.45 -1.37 -15.75
CA ALA A 459 2.34 -1.66 -17.18
C ALA A 459 3.23 -0.75 -18.05
N SER A 460 3.23 0.56 -17.80
CA SER A 460 4.12 1.52 -18.48
C SER A 460 5.59 1.17 -18.29
N TYR A 461 5.95 0.70 -17.10
CA TYR A 461 7.29 0.21 -16.86
C TYR A 461 7.60 -1.01 -17.74
N ILE A 462 6.74 -2.04 -17.74
CA ILE A 462 6.96 -3.28 -18.51
C ILE A 462 7.05 -3.00 -20.01
N ALA A 463 6.21 -2.10 -20.51
CA ALA A 463 6.26 -1.65 -21.90
C ALA A 463 7.56 -0.88 -22.26
N GLY A 464 8.48 -0.70 -21.32
CA GLY A 464 9.75 -0.01 -21.52
C GLY A 464 9.61 1.49 -21.72
N GLN A 465 8.46 2.08 -21.38
CA GLN A 465 8.24 3.52 -21.56
C GLN A 465 9.07 4.36 -20.59
N GLN A 466 9.40 3.79 -19.41
CA GLN A 466 10.08 4.53 -18.34
C GLN A 466 11.53 4.10 -18.09
N LEU A 467 11.89 2.82 -18.31
CA LEU A 467 13.25 2.30 -18.09
C LEU A 467 13.62 1.24 -19.14
N SER A 468 14.92 1.07 -19.36
CA SER A 468 15.49 0.10 -20.32
C SER A 468 15.54 -1.35 -19.80
N HIS A 469 15.03 -1.61 -18.59
CA HIS A 469 15.02 -2.94 -17.99
C HIS A 469 13.75 -3.70 -18.38
N ARG A 470 13.89 -4.79 -19.14
CA ARG A 470 12.75 -5.57 -19.66
C ARG A 470 12.35 -6.77 -18.81
N ASN A 471 13.19 -7.20 -17.86
CA ASN A 471 12.97 -8.44 -17.13
C ASN A 471 12.69 -8.16 -15.65
N PHE A 472 11.54 -8.65 -15.18
CA PHE A 472 11.20 -8.71 -13.77
C PHE A 472 11.37 -10.12 -13.23
N PHE A 473 11.78 -10.20 -11.97
CA PHE A 473 11.80 -11.47 -11.26
C PHE A 473 11.30 -11.26 -9.83
N PHE A 474 10.22 -11.92 -9.44
CA PHE A 474 9.76 -11.92 -8.04
C PHE A 474 10.27 -13.16 -7.31
N HIS A 475 10.99 -12.93 -6.21
CA HIS A 475 11.27 -13.94 -5.21
C HIS A 475 10.35 -13.73 -4.02
N ILE A 476 9.45 -14.68 -3.80
CA ILE A 476 8.54 -14.66 -2.65
C ILE A 476 9.20 -15.44 -1.51
N ILE A 477 9.43 -14.78 -0.39
CA ILE A 477 9.98 -15.38 0.81
C ILE A 477 8.92 -15.34 1.90
N VAL A 478 8.43 -16.52 2.29
CA VAL A 478 7.44 -16.66 3.37
C VAL A 478 8.19 -16.68 4.70
N SER A 479 7.79 -15.79 5.62
CA SER A 479 8.42 -15.72 6.95
C SER A 479 8.04 -16.96 7.77
N PRO A 480 8.98 -17.58 8.50
CA PRO A 480 8.63 -18.61 9.48
C PRO A 480 7.77 -18.01 10.62
N PRO A 481 7.02 -18.85 11.37
CA PRO A 481 6.17 -18.40 12.47
C PRO A 481 6.92 -17.53 13.49
N VAL A 482 6.21 -16.58 14.09
CA VAL A 482 6.75 -15.67 15.12
C VAL A 482 7.07 -16.47 16.39
N ASP A 483 8.34 -16.82 16.59
CA ASP A 483 8.81 -17.27 17.91
C ASP A 483 8.91 -16.07 18.88
N LYS A 484 9.11 -16.23 20.20
CA LYS A 484 9.22 -15.13 21.18
C LYS A 484 10.65 -14.69 21.47
N ALA A 485 11.66 -15.47 21.10
CA ALA A 485 13.03 -15.12 21.42
C ALA A 485 13.59 -14.00 20.52
N LEU A 486 14.55 -13.22 21.06
CA LEU A 486 15.37 -12.24 20.35
C LEU A 486 16.84 -12.63 20.48
N LEU A 487 17.68 -12.22 19.51
CA LEU A 487 19.13 -12.41 19.68
C LEU A 487 19.65 -11.31 20.59
N PRO A 488 20.49 -11.62 21.60
CA PRO A 488 21.21 -10.59 22.33
C PRO A 488 21.96 -9.69 21.34
N TRP A 489 21.80 -8.37 21.48
CA TRP A 489 22.36 -7.42 20.52
C TRP A 489 23.90 -7.51 20.40
N ARG A 490 24.58 -7.95 21.47
CA ARG A 490 26.02 -8.22 21.44
C ARG A 490 26.37 -9.34 20.48
N GLU A 491 25.62 -10.42 20.50
CA GLU A 491 25.81 -11.53 19.58
C GLU A 491 25.50 -11.15 18.15
N LEU A 492 24.51 -10.28 17.95
CA LEU A 492 24.17 -9.72 16.66
C LEU A 492 25.36 -8.98 16.03
N PHE A 493 25.89 -7.97 16.73
CA PHE A 493 26.95 -7.12 16.17
C PHE A 493 28.31 -7.82 16.16
N ALA A 494 28.56 -8.80 17.03
CA ALA A 494 29.77 -9.62 16.98
C ALA A 494 29.76 -10.68 15.86
N ASN A 495 28.61 -10.92 15.21
CA ASN A 495 28.51 -11.97 14.21
C ASN A 495 29.10 -11.52 12.86
N THR A 496 30.32 -11.99 12.57
CA THR A 496 31.05 -11.71 11.34
C THR A 496 30.42 -12.29 10.08
N SER A 497 29.51 -13.26 10.19
CA SER A 497 28.72 -13.72 9.04
C SER A 497 27.62 -12.74 8.63
N ILE A 498 27.26 -11.83 9.54
CA ILE A 498 26.18 -10.85 9.37
C ILE A 498 26.76 -9.46 9.11
N PHE A 499 27.80 -9.10 9.86
CA PHE A 499 28.59 -7.89 9.65
C PHE A 499 30.02 -8.28 9.26
N PRO A 500 30.28 -8.58 7.97
CA PRO A 500 31.59 -9.03 7.53
C PRO A 500 32.68 -8.02 7.87
N GLN A 501 33.76 -8.52 8.48
CA GLN A 501 34.92 -7.71 8.80
C GLN A 501 35.56 -7.20 7.49
N LYS A 502 35.40 -5.90 7.26
CA LYS A 502 36.04 -5.04 6.24
C LYS A 502 36.64 -5.75 5.01
N ARG A 503 36.05 -5.45 3.84
CA ARG A 503 36.80 -5.44 2.56
C ARG A 503 37.90 -4.38 2.65
N ARG A 504 39.05 -4.63 2.01
CA ARG A 504 40.36 -3.94 2.17
C ARG A 504 40.41 -2.40 2.03
N HIS A 505 39.29 -1.71 1.83
CA HIS A 505 39.24 -0.27 1.53
C HIS A 505 38.31 0.56 2.43
N TYR A 506 37.67 -0.01 3.45
CA TYR A 506 36.80 0.75 4.36
C TYR A 506 37.50 1.13 5.67
N THR A 507 37.60 2.42 5.96
CA THR A 507 38.18 2.99 7.21
C THR A 507 37.21 3.02 8.40
N GLY A 508 35.98 2.51 8.26
CA GLY A 508 34.93 2.57 9.30
C GLY A 508 35.23 1.79 10.59
N ALA A 509 34.32 1.85 11.58
CA ALA A 509 34.46 1.08 12.82
C ALA A 509 34.42 -0.44 12.57
N THR A 510 35.21 -1.23 13.29
CA THR A 510 35.12 -2.69 13.28
C THR A 510 33.89 -3.16 14.07
N PRO A 511 33.36 -4.37 13.84
CA PRO A 511 32.28 -4.93 14.66
C PRO A 511 32.56 -4.86 16.16
N ASP A 512 33.80 -5.17 16.59
CA ASP A 512 34.20 -5.08 18.00
C ASP A 512 34.17 -3.65 18.53
N GLN A 513 34.57 -2.66 17.72
CA GLN A 513 34.48 -1.25 18.08
C GLN A 513 33.03 -0.79 18.22
N ILE A 514 32.13 -1.28 17.36
CA ILE A 514 30.69 -1.02 17.47
C ILE A 514 30.16 -1.64 18.76
N VAL A 515 30.44 -2.91 19.03
CA VAL A 515 30.01 -3.59 20.27
C VAL A 515 30.53 -2.84 21.50
N GLN A 516 31.81 -2.47 21.52
CA GLN A 516 32.42 -1.73 22.63
C GLN A 516 31.77 -0.37 22.84
N PHE A 517 31.50 0.38 21.78
CA PHE A 517 30.80 1.66 21.84
C PHE A 517 29.38 1.49 22.41
N LEU A 518 28.64 0.50 21.90
CA LEU A 518 27.29 0.20 22.37
C LEU A 518 27.28 -0.23 23.84
N ASP A 519 28.24 -1.06 24.25
CA ASP A 519 28.40 -1.52 25.62
C ASP A 519 28.70 -0.39 26.59
N ALA A 520 29.59 0.54 26.20
CA ALA A 520 29.89 1.72 26.99
C ALA A 520 28.62 2.56 27.22
N GLY A 521 27.81 2.76 26.18
CA GLY A 521 26.56 3.50 26.31
C GLY A 521 25.48 2.78 27.14
N VAL A 522 25.35 1.45 27.04
CA VAL A 522 24.41 0.68 27.88
C VAL A 522 24.81 0.73 29.37
N ARG A 523 26.11 0.70 29.68
CA ARG A 523 26.63 0.78 31.04
C ARG A 523 26.69 2.21 31.61
N SER A 524 26.44 3.21 30.78
CA SER A 524 26.42 4.61 31.20
C SER A 524 25.17 4.97 32.02
N ASN A 525 25.13 6.21 32.52
CA ASN A 525 23.96 6.84 33.12
C ASN A 525 22.90 7.30 32.08
N CYS A 526 22.66 6.52 31.02
CA CYS A 526 21.81 6.90 29.87
C CYS A 526 20.39 7.35 30.25
N ARG A 527 19.81 6.86 31.36
CA ARG A 527 18.50 7.30 31.87
C ARG A 527 18.54 8.75 32.37
N ASP A 528 19.58 9.11 33.12
CA ASP A 528 19.77 10.48 33.61
C ASP A 528 20.14 11.40 32.44
N SER A 529 21.03 10.96 31.55
CA SER A 529 21.38 11.70 30.33
C SER A 529 20.15 12.00 29.45
N SER A 530 19.19 11.09 29.36
CA SER A 530 17.95 11.32 28.61
C SER A 530 17.06 12.35 29.28
N ARG A 531 16.96 12.33 30.62
CA ARG A 531 16.18 13.34 31.36
C ARG A 531 16.78 14.72 31.16
N TRP A 532 18.10 14.84 31.32
CA TRP A 532 18.80 16.11 31.10
C TRP A 532 18.64 16.59 29.64
N ALA A 533 18.72 15.71 28.64
CA ALA A 533 18.52 16.08 27.25
C ALA A 533 17.09 16.57 26.97
N GLU A 534 16.07 15.92 27.57
CA GLU A 534 14.68 16.36 27.46
C GLU A 534 14.46 17.71 28.14
N ASP A 535 14.99 17.90 29.35
CA ASP A 535 14.92 19.15 30.10
C ASP A 535 15.57 20.32 29.34
N VAL A 536 16.73 20.09 28.70
CA VAL A 536 17.41 21.07 27.85
C VAL A 536 16.57 21.42 26.64
N ARG A 537 16.00 20.42 25.96
CA ARG A 537 15.18 20.64 24.77
C ARG A 537 13.89 21.41 25.10
N GLU A 538 13.24 21.07 26.20
CA GLU A 538 12.03 21.76 26.66
C GLU A 538 12.32 23.21 27.07
N SER A 539 13.45 23.43 27.77
CA SER A 539 13.88 24.78 28.16
C SER A 539 14.24 25.64 26.95
N TRP A 540 14.90 25.04 25.95
CA TRP A 540 15.23 25.68 24.68
C TRP A 540 13.97 26.09 23.91
N ALA A 541 13.01 25.19 23.76
CA ALA A 541 11.74 25.47 23.09
C ALA A 541 10.90 26.54 23.82
N ALA A 542 11.06 26.66 25.14
CA ALA A 542 10.43 27.71 25.95
C ALA A 542 11.16 29.07 25.88
N GLY A 543 12.33 29.13 25.25
CA GLY A 543 13.18 30.33 25.21
C GLY A 543 13.92 30.62 26.52
N ASP A 544 14.02 29.64 27.43
CA ASP A 544 14.72 29.77 28.71
C ASP A 544 16.21 29.41 28.54
N LEU A 545 17.00 30.39 28.13
CA LEU A 545 18.43 30.20 27.81
C LEU A 545 19.26 29.79 29.03
N ASP A 546 19.00 30.38 30.21
CA ASP A 546 19.76 30.09 31.42
C ASP A 546 19.57 28.64 31.86
N ARG A 547 18.32 28.16 31.86
CA ARG A 547 18.00 26.76 32.17
C ARG A 547 18.52 25.79 31.11
N THR A 548 18.50 26.20 29.83
CA THR A 548 19.12 25.41 28.75
C THR A 548 20.63 25.26 28.98
N ILE A 549 21.32 26.34 29.38
CA ILE A 549 22.75 26.32 29.72
C ILE A 549 23.02 25.43 30.93
N GLU A 550 22.20 25.51 31.99
CA GLU A 550 22.32 24.66 33.18
C GLU A 550 22.18 23.17 32.81
N GLY A 551 21.13 22.79 32.09
CA GLY A 551 20.94 21.41 31.67
C GLY A 551 22.03 20.89 30.73
N LEU A 552 22.61 21.75 29.88
CA LEU A 552 23.77 21.39 29.07
C LEU A 552 25.04 21.18 29.93
N GLN A 553 25.19 21.87 31.06
CA GLN A 553 26.26 21.61 32.01
C GLN A 553 26.07 20.27 32.72
N ASP A 554 24.84 19.89 33.05
CA ASP A 554 24.52 18.56 33.58
C ASP A 554 24.85 17.47 32.56
N LEU A 555 24.47 17.66 31.29
CA LEU A 555 24.84 16.75 30.19
C LEU A 555 26.34 16.62 29.99
N LYS A 556 27.14 17.64 30.34
CA LYS A 556 28.59 17.53 30.31
C LYS A 556 29.14 16.52 31.33
N SER A 557 28.39 16.25 32.39
CA SER A 557 28.68 15.22 33.39
C SER A 557 28.16 13.83 32.99
N SER A 558 27.55 13.70 31.82
CA SER A 558 27.09 12.44 31.27
C SER A 558 28.26 11.46 31.05
N THR A 559 28.01 10.18 31.32
CA THR A 559 28.93 9.08 30.95
C THR A 559 28.54 8.43 29.62
N LEU A 560 27.49 8.95 28.97
CA LEU A 560 27.04 8.48 27.67
C LEU A 560 28.06 8.89 26.59
N PRO A 561 28.56 7.97 25.76
CA PRO A 561 29.57 8.27 24.75
C PRO A 561 29.19 9.46 23.86
N ASN A 562 30.15 10.36 23.61
CA ASN A 562 30.04 11.58 22.79
C ASN A 562 29.07 12.66 23.31
N CYS A 563 28.23 12.36 24.31
CA CYS A 563 27.25 13.29 24.83
C CYS A 563 27.90 14.50 25.55
N PRO A 564 28.94 14.34 26.39
CA PRO A 564 29.67 15.46 26.99
C PRO A 564 30.33 16.38 25.97
N GLU A 565 30.93 15.81 24.92
CA GLU A 565 31.60 16.55 23.85
C GLU A 565 30.57 17.37 23.06
N PHE A 566 29.42 16.77 22.76
CA PHE A 566 28.34 17.41 22.03
C PHE A 566 27.67 18.53 22.85
N ALA A 567 27.41 18.29 24.15
CA ALA A 567 26.93 19.33 25.05
C ALA A 567 27.93 20.49 25.17
N SER A 568 29.24 20.18 25.22
CA SER A 568 30.30 21.17 25.23
C SER A 568 30.36 22.00 23.94
N TYR A 569 30.06 21.39 22.79
CA TYR A 569 29.96 22.07 21.50
C TYR A 569 28.81 23.08 21.50
N ILE A 570 27.60 22.69 21.89
CA ILE A 570 26.43 23.60 21.95
C ILE A 570 26.68 24.74 22.94
N LEU A 571 27.25 24.43 24.13
CA LEU A 571 27.65 25.46 25.09
C LEU A 571 28.69 26.44 24.52
N CYS A 572 29.57 25.98 23.63
CA CYS A 572 30.53 26.84 22.95
C CYS A 572 29.84 27.76 21.94
N LEU A 573 28.81 27.29 21.23
CA LEU A 573 27.98 28.13 20.36
C LEU A 573 27.31 29.25 21.16
N PHE A 574 26.71 28.93 22.31
CA PHE A 574 26.05 29.94 23.16
C PHE A 574 27.03 31.01 23.67
N LYS A 575 28.26 30.62 24.02
CA LYS A 575 29.31 31.56 24.47
C LYS A 575 29.80 32.53 23.38
N LYS A 576 29.62 32.20 22.10
CA LYS A 576 30.03 33.06 20.99
C LYS A 576 29.07 34.24 20.77
N GLY A 577 27.90 34.24 21.42
CA GLY A 577 27.04 35.42 21.54
C GLY A 577 26.29 35.84 20.28
N THR A 578 26.24 34.99 19.25
CA THR A 578 25.50 35.23 17.99
C THR A 578 24.60 34.03 17.72
N ILE A 579 23.39 34.05 18.26
CA ILE A 579 22.30 33.16 17.84
C ILE A 579 21.18 34.06 17.32
N ASP A 580 21.51 34.90 16.36
CA ASP A 580 20.57 35.91 15.83
C ASP A 580 19.90 35.42 14.55
N SER A 581 20.40 34.33 13.94
CA SER A 581 19.83 33.79 12.71
C SER A 581 18.80 32.68 12.97
N ALA A 582 17.72 32.68 12.18
CA ALA A 582 16.75 31.59 12.18
C ALA A 582 17.37 30.24 11.80
N SER A 583 18.46 30.24 11.02
CA SER A 583 19.21 29.04 10.66
C SER A 583 19.94 28.43 11.86
N GLU A 584 20.65 29.23 12.66
CA GLU A 584 21.36 28.73 13.84
C GLU A 584 20.39 28.19 14.89
N ASN A 585 19.23 28.84 15.09
CA ASN A 585 18.18 28.34 15.97
C ASN A 585 17.65 26.97 15.51
N PHE A 586 17.54 26.78 14.20
CA PHE A 586 17.15 25.50 13.62
C PHE A 586 18.22 24.43 13.87
N ASP A 587 19.50 24.75 13.61
CA ASP A 587 20.62 23.83 13.78
C ASP A 587 20.77 23.39 15.25
N ILE A 588 20.66 24.32 16.21
CA ILE A 588 20.68 24.00 17.65
C ILE A 588 19.50 23.09 18.03
N SER A 589 18.32 23.34 17.46
CA SER A 589 17.14 22.51 17.74
C SER A 589 17.34 21.07 17.24
N ASP A 590 17.89 20.90 16.04
CA ASP A 590 18.20 19.58 15.46
C ASP A 590 19.28 18.84 16.26
N ASP A 591 20.31 19.57 16.73
CA ASP A 591 21.35 19.04 17.61
C ASP A 591 20.78 18.56 18.96
N LEU A 592 19.89 19.33 19.59
CA LEU A 592 19.24 18.95 20.85
C LEU A 592 18.30 17.75 20.68
N ASP A 593 17.59 17.68 19.56
CA ASP A 593 16.77 16.51 19.23
C ASP A 593 17.62 15.28 18.97
N SER A 594 18.79 15.44 18.33
CA SER A 594 19.77 14.37 18.15
C SER A 594 20.30 13.85 19.48
N LEU A 595 20.60 14.72 20.45
CA LEU A 595 20.97 14.33 21.82
C LEU A 595 19.88 13.51 22.51
N CYS A 596 18.63 13.99 22.46
CA CYS A 596 17.49 13.25 22.99
C CYS A 596 17.37 11.87 22.34
N GLY A 597 17.60 11.80 21.03
CA GLY A 597 17.55 10.57 20.27
C GLY A 597 18.62 9.57 20.65
N ILE A 598 19.87 10.02 20.80
CA ILE A 598 20.99 9.18 21.22
C ILE A 598 20.72 8.61 22.62
N ALA A 599 20.30 9.43 23.58
CA ALA A 599 20.01 8.99 24.94
C ALA A 599 18.87 7.95 24.97
N LYS A 600 17.77 8.20 24.25
CA LYS A 600 16.63 7.25 24.12
C LYS A 600 17.03 5.94 23.47
N PHE A 601 17.93 5.98 22.48
CA PHE A 601 18.45 4.77 21.85
C PHE A 601 19.23 3.90 22.85
N PHE A 602 20.08 4.51 23.69
CA PHE A 602 20.84 3.77 24.69
C PHE A 602 20.01 3.27 25.87
N ILE A 603 18.94 3.99 26.26
CA ILE A 603 17.93 3.44 27.18
C ILE A 603 17.30 2.19 26.59
N PHE A 604 16.88 2.26 25.33
CA PHE A 604 16.30 1.11 24.64
C PHE A 604 17.26 -0.09 24.60
N LEU A 605 18.54 0.13 24.28
CA LEU A 605 19.54 -0.95 24.31
C LEU A 605 19.75 -1.54 25.70
N LYS A 606 19.68 -0.72 26.74
CA LYS A 606 19.78 -1.15 28.12
C LYS A 606 18.57 -1.97 28.55
N ASP A 607 17.37 -1.50 28.24
CA ASP A 607 16.12 -2.21 28.51
C ASP A 607 16.10 -3.58 27.77
N LEU A 608 16.67 -3.64 26.57
CA LEU A 608 16.83 -4.87 25.77
C LEU A 608 17.79 -5.87 26.45
N ASP A 609 18.84 -5.37 27.10
CA ASP A 609 19.80 -6.19 27.85
C ASP A 609 19.21 -6.70 29.17
N GLU A 610 18.40 -5.88 29.83
CA GLU A 610 17.69 -6.19 31.08
C GLU A 610 16.46 -7.10 30.87
N GLN A 611 16.21 -7.55 29.63
CA GLN A 611 15.09 -8.43 29.22
C GLN A 611 13.69 -7.91 29.62
N VAL A 612 13.49 -6.59 29.67
CA VAL A 612 12.21 -5.97 30.07
C VAL A 612 11.19 -5.95 28.91
N PHE A 613 11.43 -6.68 27.82
CA PHE A 613 10.61 -6.63 26.62
C PHE A 613 9.80 -7.91 26.38
N ASP A 614 8.48 -7.77 26.42
CA ASP A 614 7.57 -8.62 25.66
C ASP A 614 7.48 -8.07 24.23
N PHE A 615 8.05 -8.79 23.26
CA PHE A 615 7.92 -8.42 21.86
C PHE A 615 6.51 -8.75 21.36
N THR A 616 5.65 -7.74 21.23
CA THR A 616 4.29 -7.86 20.68
C THR A 616 4.22 -7.47 19.20
N GLY A 617 5.37 -7.28 18.55
CA GLY A 617 5.45 -6.87 17.16
C GLY A 617 5.07 -7.99 16.22
N THR A 618 4.05 -7.78 15.39
CA THR A 618 3.85 -8.54 14.17
C THR A 618 4.93 -8.11 13.17
N LEU A 619 5.78 -9.06 12.74
CA LEU A 619 6.95 -8.99 11.82
C LEU A 619 7.16 -7.74 10.95
N HIS A 620 8.42 -7.50 10.58
CA HIS A 620 8.95 -6.85 9.36
C HIS A 620 10.48 -6.89 9.20
N PRO A 621 11.22 -7.51 10.13
CA PRO A 621 12.65 -7.66 9.96
C PRO A 621 13.03 -9.11 9.83
N GLU A 622 12.46 -9.85 8.90
CA GLU A 622 13.02 -11.11 8.40
C GLU A 622 13.25 -11.05 6.87
N ALA A 623 12.76 -9.95 6.29
CA ALA A 623 12.89 -9.46 4.93
C ALA A 623 14.27 -8.90 4.47
N SER A 624 14.64 -7.73 4.99
CA SER A 624 15.88 -7.01 4.66
C SER A 624 17.17 -7.82 4.90
N LEU A 625 17.08 -8.74 5.85
CA LEU A 625 17.98 -9.81 6.26
C LEU A 625 18.36 -10.77 5.14
N ALA A 626 17.31 -11.42 4.61
CA ALA A 626 17.43 -12.42 3.55
C ALA A 626 17.96 -11.81 2.25
N SER A 627 17.56 -10.57 1.92
CA SER A 627 18.17 -9.82 0.82
C SER A 627 19.66 -9.54 1.05
N LEU A 628 20.09 -9.27 2.28
CA LEU A 628 21.50 -9.04 2.62
C LEU A 628 22.33 -10.32 2.61
N LEU A 629 21.78 -11.45 3.09
CA LEU A 629 22.51 -12.72 3.23
C LEU A 629 22.68 -13.47 1.90
N GLU A 630 21.72 -13.37 0.97
CA GLU A 630 21.87 -13.92 -0.38
C GLU A 630 22.88 -13.10 -1.21
N HIS A 631 23.05 -11.81 -0.90
CA HIS A 631 24.03 -10.90 -1.54
C HIS A 631 25.48 -11.09 -1.11
N PHE A 632 25.77 -11.84 -0.04
CA PHE A 632 27.16 -12.13 0.33
C PHE A 632 27.78 -13.26 -0.50
N LYS A 633 27.01 -13.93 -1.38
CA LYS A 633 27.53 -15.01 -2.21
C LYS A 633 28.09 -14.59 -3.56
N ASP A 634 27.60 -13.51 -4.18
CA ASP A 634 28.06 -13.07 -5.51
C ASP A 634 28.47 -11.58 -5.55
N SER A 635 29.72 -11.35 -5.93
CA SER A 635 30.42 -10.07 -5.84
C SER A 635 30.25 -9.18 -7.08
N ALA A 636 29.46 -8.11 -6.97
CA ALA A 636 29.54 -6.90 -7.80
C ALA A 636 29.02 -5.67 -7.01
N PRO A 637 29.39 -4.42 -7.36
CA PRO A 637 28.93 -3.23 -6.64
C PRO A 637 27.47 -2.94 -7.01
N GLU A 638 26.56 -3.30 -6.12
CA GLU A 638 25.12 -3.11 -6.31
C GLU A 638 24.59 -2.00 -5.42
N VAL A 639 23.70 -1.19 -5.99
CA VAL A 639 22.91 -0.19 -5.26
C VAL A 639 21.69 -0.89 -4.69
N MET A 640 21.65 -0.99 -3.36
CA MET A 640 20.52 -1.55 -2.62
C MET A 640 19.57 -0.40 -2.24
N VAL A 641 18.34 -0.41 -2.75
CA VAL A 641 17.29 0.52 -2.34
C VAL A 641 16.31 -0.23 -1.44
N MET A 642 16.35 0.05 -0.14
CA MET A 642 15.48 -0.58 0.85
C MET A 642 14.23 0.24 1.11
N TYR A 643 13.06 -0.31 0.76
CA TYR A 643 11.77 0.23 1.17
C TYR A 643 11.27 -0.53 2.40
N THR A 644 11.14 0.19 3.50
CA THR A 644 10.63 -0.37 4.77
C THR A 644 9.50 0.53 5.23
N HIS A 645 8.31 0.32 4.66
CA HIS A 645 6.96 0.51 5.23
C HIS A 645 5.92 0.87 4.15
N ILE A 646 4.95 -0.03 3.93
CA ILE A 646 3.54 0.37 3.78
C ILE A 646 2.79 -0.38 4.89
N ARG A 647 2.75 0.21 6.09
CA ARG A 647 1.74 -0.14 7.10
C ARG A 647 0.83 1.07 7.27
N HIS A 648 -0.44 0.86 6.94
CA HIS A 648 -1.53 1.58 7.58
C HIS A 648 -1.43 1.31 9.10
N ARG A 649 -1.09 2.33 9.88
CA ARG A 649 -0.83 2.15 11.31
C ARG A 649 -2.12 2.19 12.11
N ILE A 650 -2.38 1.07 12.76
CA ILE A 650 -3.35 0.87 13.83
C ILE A 650 -2.85 1.61 15.09
N LEU A 651 -3.54 2.66 15.51
CA LEU A 651 -3.43 3.19 16.87
C LEU A 651 -4.55 2.56 17.69
N ILE A 652 -4.23 1.53 18.47
CA ILE A 652 -5.10 1.04 19.53
C ILE A 652 -4.84 1.92 20.76
N HIS A 653 -5.83 2.71 21.16
CA HIS A 653 -5.85 3.29 22.49
C HIS A 653 -6.08 2.17 23.53
N PRO A 654 -5.28 2.07 24.60
CA PRO A 654 -5.68 1.29 25.75
C PRO A 654 -6.83 2.03 26.46
N ASN A 655 -7.97 1.38 26.60
CA ASN A 655 -9.01 1.82 27.52
C ASN A 655 -8.52 1.61 28.96
N SER A 656 -7.99 2.67 29.57
CA SER A 656 -8.18 3.09 30.98
C SER A 656 -7.24 4.24 31.30
#